data_AF-A0A7T5JE95-F1
#
_entry.id   AF-A0A7T5JE95-F1
#
_cell.length_a   1.000
_cell.length_b   1.000
_cell.length_c   1.000
_cell.angle_alpha   90.00
_cell.angle_beta   90.00
_cell.angle_gamma   90.00
#
_symmetry.space_group_name_H-M   'P 1'
#
loop_
_entity.id
_entity.type
_entity.pdbx_description
1 polymer ?
#
loop_
_entity_poly.entity_id
_entity_poly.type
_entity_poly.pdbx_seq_one_letter_code
_entity_poly.pdbx_strand_id
1 'polypeptide(L)'
;MTGEIVSVDSPSLISPSSTLEAMVSPGDTVATLKAQVMALNRANQSLREQLVAEQATARRWQMALESTGDGLWDWNPITNEVFFSAQWKTMLGYDDHEISNRLEEWDSRVHPYDKAQCYADLEAHLRGDTPLYQNEHRMRCKNGSYKWILDRGQVIEWNAAGQPQRLIGTHTDISDRKREETQRQQMEIILRQSEATNQAILSAIPDLLLRVGRDGTCFMVLPPKDGTTGIFLPIQRHLSEVLPLDLLHYHLQRIDQALSSGQLQAWEQKLPKHGKTCYEEVRLVPCSDEECLVIVRDITERKQTELALQIKIDELDRFFSVSLDLLCIADTDGYFRRLNCAWERTLGYAIEDLEGKRFMDYVHPDDLEATAATLATLAEQQEILNFVNRYRCWDGSYRWIEWRSVPVGQVIYAAARDITHRLQAELDLKSTKEQLELVLQASSEGFSDWNLLTHEIYFSPRWKSILGYQDHELENSLAMWETVMFEEDRVASKQLTQDYNAGRTDHFSLVQRYHHKNGSTVHMLTRILHVMDDEGRVVRMVGSHLDVTPTVEMQAALQTSEMQLSGVLNSSLDGIMAFQSVRQGDLVIDFTWLLCNPTAADLLGHTPSQLLGKRLLDLHPHRHVDTLFSLCQQVVSTGQPVQQSVHYRHQDRDFWLEVIAVKLGDGLAVTCRDITALKQSELALQQSNQKLQDNVASLQQRQEEMLHLGEMNEFIQSCLTVQEAYQAMATLVAPLFPHCGGSIFIINPSRNYAEMVTTWGHDHTSMTEFHPQDCWALRRGRSHQVDPGQTGLRCRHSNAPATAITLCLPMQAQGETLGLFYLWAAGADQFPAAKQQLARTVAEQLSLAIANLNLRETLQHQSIRDPLTGLFNRRYLEESLQQEIQRAQRHNHPIGIIMLDIDYFKAVNDTYGHDAGDLALQAVGKILRERVRGSDIACRYGGEEMTLILPESALTVTEQRAEAIRLEIERLRVDYQGILINPFTASLGVACFPHHGSTASTLIKAADDALYQAKAVGRNRVVVAPGCDPMA
;
A
#
# COMPACT_ATOMS: atom_id res chain seq x y z
N MET A 1 -4.92 -76.35 -65.68
CA MET A 1 -3.84 -77.13 -66.34
C MET A 1 -3.26 -78.03 -65.26
N THR A 2 -3.78 -79.25 -65.06
CA THR A 2 -3.47 -80.54 -65.77
C THR A 2 -2.12 -81.12 -65.32
N GLY A 3 -1.95 -82.41 -64.97
CA GLY A 3 -2.85 -83.59 -64.98
C GLY A 3 -3.14 -84.21 -63.59
N GLU A 4 -4.08 -85.14 -63.41
CA GLU A 4 -4.04 -86.59 -63.78
C GLU A 4 -3.01 -87.38 -62.96
N ILE A 5 -3.38 -88.12 -61.90
CA ILE A 5 -4.08 -89.44 -61.83
C ILE A 5 -3.23 -90.61 -62.37
N VAL A 6 -2.95 -91.62 -61.52
CA VAL A 6 -3.05 -93.09 -61.80
C VAL A 6 -2.64 -93.96 -60.58
N SER A 7 -3.37 -95.07 -60.36
CA SER A 7 -3.16 -96.30 -59.54
C SER A 7 -2.29 -96.27 -58.26
N VAL A 8 -2.75 -96.69 -57.06
CA VAL A 8 -3.30 -98.01 -56.66
C VAL A 8 -2.29 -99.16 -56.81
N ASP A 9 -1.75 -99.70 -55.70
CA ASP A 9 -2.14 -101.05 -55.25
C ASP A 9 -1.78 -101.36 -53.78
N SER A 10 -2.43 -102.39 -53.23
CA SER A 10 -2.15 -102.97 -51.90
C SER A 10 -1.17 -104.16 -51.99
N PRO A 11 -0.66 -104.71 -50.87
CA PRO A 11 -1.34 -105.84 -50.21
C PRO A 11 -1.18 -105.81 -48.67
N SER A 12 -1.80 -106.65 -47.83
CA SER A 12 -2.64 -107.86 -48.03
C SER A 12 -3.47 -108.13 -46.78
N LEU A 13 -4.70 -108.62 -46.95
CA LEU A 13 -5.46 -109.35 -45.93
C LEU A 13 -5.31 -110.87 -46.16
N ILE A 14 -4.89 -111.62 -45.14
CA ILE A 14 -5.00 -113.08 -45.04
C ILE A 14 -5.14 -113.42 -43.55
N SER A 15 -5.95 -114.36 -43.05
CA SER A 15 -7.27 -114.90 -43.45
C SER A 15 -7.76 -115.77 -42.25
N PRO A 16 -9.03 -116.20 -42.18
CA PRO A 16 -9.54 -116.96 -41.03
C PRO A 16 -9.52 -118.49 -41.22
N SER A 17 -9.78 -119.20 -40.11
CA SER A 17 -10.50 -120.50 -39.98
C SER A 17 -9.88 -121.83 -40.47
N SER A 18 -9.99 -122.84 -39.60
CA SER A 18 -10.46 -124.22 -39.91
C SER A 18 -10.76 -124.97 -38.59
N THR A 19 -12.01 -125.02 -38.11
CA THR A 19 -12.98 -126.14 -38.28
C THR A 19 -12.55 -127.51 -37.74
N LEU A 20 -13.26 -127.99 -36.71
CA LEU A 20 -13.98 -129.28 -36.78
C LEU A 20 -15.07 -129.37 -35.70
N GLU A 21 -16.16 -130.06 -36.05
CA GLU A 21 -17.46 -130.08 -35.36
C GLU A 21 -17.58 -131.25 -34.38
N ALA A 22 -18.47 -131.14 -33.37
CA ALA A 22 -19.36 -132.23 -32.97
C ALA A 22 -20.52 -131.78 -32.05
N MET A 23 -21.75 -131.88 -32.57
CA MET A 23 -23.01 -132.20 -31.86
C MET A 23 -23.52 -131.27 -30.72
N VAL A 24 -24.74 -130.71 -30.90
CA VAL A 24 -25.95 -130.94 -30.06
C VAL A 24 -27.10 -129.97 -30.44
N SER A 25 -28.33 -130.51 -30.56
CA SER A 25 -29.68 -129.87 -30.55
C SER A 25 -30.01 -128.65 -31.46
N PRO A 26 -30.98 -128.75 -32.39
CA PRO A 26 -31.42 -127.63 -33.25
C PRO A 26 -32.32 -126.55 -32.60
N GLY A 27 -32.57 -126.58 -31.28
CA GLY A 27 -33.57 -125.72 -30.62
C GLY A 27 -33.08 -124.34 -30.17
N ASP A 28 -31.89 -124.25 -29.58
CA ASP A 28 -31.47 -123.10 -28.77
C ASP A 28 -30.55 -122.08 -29.48
N THR A 29 -30.01 -122.44 -30.64
CA THR A 29 -28.99 -121.64 -31.35
C THR A 29 -29.54 -120.34 -31.96
N VAL A 30 -30.78 -120.33 -32.45
CA VAL A 30 -31.39 -119.10 -33.03
C VAL A 30 -31.68 -118.07 -31.94
N ALA A 31 -32.04 -118.49 -30.73
CA ALA A 31 -32.30 -117.60 -29.60
C ALA A 31 -31.00 -116.99 -29.05
N THR A 32 -29.94 -117.79 -28.89
CA THR A 32 -28.63 -117.33 -28.41
C THR A 32 -27.91 -116.42 -29.42
N LEU A 33 -27.94 -116.73 -30.72
CA LEU A 33 -27.41 -115.83 -31.76
C LEU A 33 -28.19 -114.51 -31.84
N LYS A 34 -29.53 -114.53 -31.74
CA LYS A 34 -30.31 -113.28 -31.62
C LYS A 34 -29.93 -112.49 -30.37
N ALA A 35 -29.76 -113.14 -29.22
CA ALA A 35 -29.38 -112.48 -27.98
C ALA A 35 -27.99 -111.84 -28.07
N GLN A 36 -26.99 -112.53 -28.64
CA GLN A 36 -25.64 -111.98 -28.83
C GLN A 36 -25.60 -110.84 -29.85
N VAL A 37 -26.29 -110.95 -30.98
CA VAL A 37 -26.39 -109.85 -31.96
C VAL A 37 -27.14 -108.65 -31.37
N MET A 38 -28.20 -108.86 -30.60
CA MET A 38 -28.89 -107.79 -29.88
C MET A 38 -28.02 -107.15 -28.78
N ALA A 39 -27.21 -107.93 -28.06
CA ALA A 39 -26.27 -107.42 -27.06
C ALA A 39 -25.15 -106.58 -27.71
N LEU A 40 -24.56 -107.06 -28.81
CA LEU A 40 -23.52 -106.34 -29.55
C LEU A 40 -24.07 -105.07 -30.22
N ASN A 41 -25.30 -105.11 -30.74
CA ASN A 41 -25.96 -103.92 -31.28
C ASN A 41 -26.32 -102.91 -30.18
N ARG A 42 -26.78 -103.35 -29.00
CA ARG A 42 -26.99 -102.45 -27.85
C ARG A 42 -25.68 -101.84 -27.35
N ALA A 43 -24.59 -102.61 -27.32
CA ALA A 43 -23.28 -102.10 -26.95
C ALA A 43 -22.76 -101.05 -27.96
N ASN A 44 -22.83 -101.35 -29.27
CA ASN A 44 -22.47 -100.38 -30.32
C ASN A 44 -23.37 -99.15 -30.34
N GLN A 45 -24.67 -99.32 -30.06
CA GLN A 45 -25.61 -98.21 -29.98
C GLN A 45 -25.33 -97.34 -28.75
N SER A 46 -25.12 -97.94 -27.56
CA SER A 46 -24.70 -97.22 -26.36
C SER A 46 -23.38 -96.49 -26.55
N LEU A 47 -22.40 -97.10 -27.23
CA LEU A 47 -21.10 -96.47 -27.49
C LEU A 47 -21.23 -95.30 -28.48
N ARG A 48 -22.12 -95.41 -29.49
CA ARG A 48 -22.45 -94.31 -30.39
C ARG A 48 -23.25 -93.20 -29.70
N GLU A 49 -24.18 -93.54 -28.82
CA GLU A 49 -24.95 -92.58 -28.03
C GLU A 49 -24.06 -91.85 -27.03
N GLN A 50 -23.10 -92.53 -26.39
CA GLN A 50 -22.04 -91.90 -25.59
C GLN A 50 -21.15 -90.98 -26.43
N LEU A 51 -20.63 -91.44 -27.58
CA LEU A 51 -19.77 -90.63 -28.44
C LEU A 51 -20.50 -89.40 -29.00
N VAL A 52 -21.78 -89.53 -29.37
CA VAL A 52 -22.62 -88.40 -29.80
C VAL A 52 -22.96 -87.48 -28.63
N ALA A 53 -23.18 -88.00 -27.43
CA ALA A 53 -23.40 -87.18 -26.23
C ALA A 53 -22.13 -86.41 -25.82
N GLU A 54 -20.95 -87.04 -25.89
CA GLU A 54 -19.65 -86.37 -25.69
C GLU A 54 -19.42 -85.30 -26.74
N GLN A 55 -19.60 -85.59 -28.03
CA GLN A 55 -19.47 -84.61 -29.11
C GLN A 55 -20.49 -83.45 -28.99
N ALA A 56 -21.73 -83.73 -28.58
CA ALA A 56 -22.76 -82.73 -28.36
C ALA A 56 -22.56 -81.92 -27.06
N THR A 57 -21.79 -82.44 -26.11
CA THR A 57 -21.39 -81.74 -24.88
C THR A 57 -20.15 -80.89 -25.16
N ALA A 58 -19.14 -81.43 -25.84
CA ALA A 58 -17.95 -80.71 -26.30
C ALA A 58 -18.32 -79.52 -27.21
N ARG A 59 -19.22 -79.71 -28.19
CA ARG A 59 -19.74 -78.60 -29.01
C ARG A 59 -20.52 -77.55 -28.21
N ARG A 60 -21.23 -77.95 -27.14
CA ARG A 60 -21.92 -77.01 -26.24
C ARG A 60 -20.94 -76.21 -25.39
N TRP A 61 -19.89 -76.84 -24.86
CA TRP A 61 -18.81 -76.15 -24.17
C TRP A 61 -18.09 -75.16 -25.09
N GLN A 62 -17.76 -75.59 -26.31
CA GLN A 62 -17.13 -74.75 -27.33
C GLN A 62 -18.00 -73.52 -27.66
N MET A 63 -19.28 -73.70 -27.97
CA MET A 63 -20.20 -72.59 -28.26
C MET A 63 -20.42 -71.66 -27.05
N ALA A 64 -20.46 -72.19 -25.83
CA ALA A 64 -20.61 -71.38 -24.63
C ALA A 64 -19.39 -70.44 -24.46
N LEU A 65 -18.17 -70.97 -24.60
CA LEU A 65 -16.92 -70.20 -24.50
C LEU A 65 -16.73 -69.21 -25.67
N GLU A 66 -17.07 -69.60 -26.89
CA GLU A 66 -17.03 -68.72 -28.07
C GLU A 66 -18.00 -67.53 -27.94
N SER A 67 -19.09 -67.67 -27.16
CA SER A 67 -20.10 -66.61 -26.98
C SER A 67 -19.78 -65.56 -25.91
N THR A 68 -18.92 -65.85 -24.93
CA THR A 68 -18.45 -64.84 -23.96
C THR A 68 -17.25 -64.04 -24.48
N GLY A 69 -16.59 -64.52 -25.54
CA GLY A 69 -15.39 -63.92 -26.11
C GLY A 69 -14.10 -64.25 -25.34
N ASP A 70 -14.17 -65.09 -24.32
CA ASP A 70 -13.04 -65.46 -23.45
C ASP A 70 -12.02 -66.37 -24.15
N GLY A 71 -10.73 -66.15 -23.87
CA GLY A 71 -9.66 -67.05 -24.29
C GLY A 71 -9.47 -68.21 -23.33
N LEU A 72 -9.51 -69.46 -23.80
CA LEU A 72 -9.29 -70.65 -22.97
C LEU A 72 -7.81 -71.07 -23.03
N TRP A 73 -7.29 -71.54 -21.89
CA TRP A 73 -6.01 -72.23 -21.80
C TRP A 73 -6.10 -73.53 -21.00
N ASP A 74 -5.28 -74.51 -21.37
CA ASP A 74 -5.16 -75.83 -20.72
C ASP A 74 -3.65 -76.16 -20.64
N TRP A 75 -3.12 -76.26 -19.43
CA TRP A 75 -1.69 -76.42 -19.15
C TRP A 75 -1.42 -77.67 -18.32
N ASN A 76 -0.46 -78.48 -18.77
CA ASN A 76 0.14 -79.52 -17.96
C ASN A 76 1.46 -79.00 -17.35
N PRO A 77 1.50 -78.67 -16.04
CA PRO A 77 2.70 -78.14 -15.41
C PRO A 77 3.86 -79.15 -15.27
N ILE A 78 3.63 -80.44 -15.54
CA ILE A 78 4.65 -81.49 -15.49
C ILE A 78 5.37 -81.62 -16.85
N THR A 79 4.63 -81.60 -17.96
CA THR A 79 5.22 -81.63 -19.32
C THR A 79 5.54 -80.25 -19.88
N ASN A 80 5.03 -79.20 -19.24
CA ASN A 80 5.02 -77.80 -19.67
C ASN A 80 4.31 -77.55 -21.02
N GLU A 81 3.42 -78.45 -21.42
CA GLU A 81 2.60 -78.29 -22.62
C GLU A 81 1.38 -77.41 -22.31
N VAL A 82 1.18 -76.33 -23.07
CA VAL A 82 0.03 -75.42 -22.97
C VAL A 82 -0.74 -75.41 -24.28
N PHE A 83 -2.05 -75.64 -24.23
CA PHE A 83 -2.97 -75.35 -25.32
C PHE A 83 -3.64 -73.99 -25.10
N PHE A 84 -3.60 -73.10 -26.10
CA PHE A 84 -4.41 -71.88 -26.15
C PHE A 84 -5.49 -72.01 -27.22
N SER A 85 -6.71 -71.54 -26.93
CA SER A 85 -7.79 -71.53 -27.92
C SER A 85 -7.60 -70.47 -29.00
N ALA A 86 -8.21 -70.68 -30.18
CA ALA A 86 -8.23 -69.68 -31.25
C ALA A 86 -8.83 -68.33 -30.79
N GLN A 87 -9.79 -68.35 -29.87
CA GLN A 87 -10.38 -67.14 -29.28
C GLN A 87 -9.36 -66.35 -28.42
N TRP A 88 -8.48 -67.02 -27.67
CA TRP A 88 -7.40 -66.38 -26.91
C TRP A 88 -6.44 -65.62 -27.84
N LYS A 89 -6.04 -66.25 -28.95
CA LYS A 89 -5.16 -65.64 -29.95
C LYS A 89 -5.84 -64.45 -30.64
N THR A 90 -7.10 -64.61 -31.03
CA THR A 90 -7.94 -63.57 -31.64
C THR A 90 -8.11 -62.36 -30.70
N MET A 91 -8.31 -62.56 -29.40
CA MET A 91 -8.42 -61.49 -28.39
C MET A 91 -7.19 -60.58 -28.35
N LEU A 92 -6.00 -61.16 -28.54
CA LEU A 92 -4.72 -60.44 -28.59
C LEU A 92 -4.38 -59.91 -30.00
N GLY A 93 -5.24 -60.16 -30.99
CA GLY A 93 -5.13 -59.68 -32.37
C GLY A 93 -4.28 -60.57 -33.30
N TYR A 94 -4.14 -61.86 -32.99
CA TYR A 94 -3.38 -62.83 -33.79
C TYR A 94 -4.28 -63.91 -34.39
N ASP A 95 -3.94 -64.38 -35.59
CA ASP A 95 -4.56 -65.56 -36.18
C ASP A 95 -4.03 -66.85 -35.53
N ASP A 96 -4.81 -67.94 -35.58
CA ASP A 96 -4.49 -69.18 -34.85
C ASP A 96 -3.11 -69.79 -35.20
N HIS A 97 -2.65 -69.56 -36.43
CA HIS A 97 -1.38 -70.04 -36.96
C HIS A 97 -0.16 -69.15 -36.62
N GLU A 98 -0.37 -67.96 -36.05
CA GLU A 98 0.71 -67.00 -35.77
C GLU A 98 1.35 -67.15 -34.38
N ILE A 99 0.67 -67.81 -33.44
CA ILE A 99 1.18 -68.06 -32.08
C ILE A 99 1.19 -69.57 -31.81
N SER A 100 2.32 -70.04 -31.30
CA SER A 100 2.49 -71.44 -30.89
C SER A 100 1.80 -71.76 -29.54
N ASN A 101 1.51 -73.04 -29.33
CA ASN A 101 0.96 -73.57 -28.09
C ASN A 101 2.10 -73.88 -27.11
N ARG A 102 2.66 -72.81 -26.51
CA ARG A 102 3.86 -72.83 -25.65
C ARG A 102 3.77 -71.80 -24.54
N LEU A 103 4.20 -72.13 -23.32
CA LEU A 103 4.09 -71.22 -22.17
C LEU A 103 4.87 -69.92 -22.35
N GLU A 104 6.00 -69.94 -23.07
CA GLU A 104 6.81 -68.76 -23.38
C GLU A 104 6.05 -67.70 -24.19
N GLU A 105 4.99 -68.09 -24.92
CA GLU A 105 4.15 -67.15 -25.68
C GLU A 105 3.25 -66.32 -24.76
N TRP A 106 2.76 -66.91 -23.67
CA TRP A 106 2.07 -66.16 -22.62
C TRP A 106 3.05 -65.30 -21.83
N ASP A 107 4.15 -65.88 -21.31
CA ASP A 107 5.13 -65.15 -20.50
C ASP A 107 5.70 -63.94 -21.26
N SER A 108 6.08 -64.08 -22.53
CA SER A 108 6.61 -62.97 -23.34
C SER A 108 5.58 -61.88 -23.69
N ARG A 109 4.30 -62.07 -23.34
CA ARG A 109 3.22 -61.10 -23.56
C ARG A 109 2.69 -60.48 -22.26
N VAL A 110 2.85 -61.11 -21.10
CA VAL A 110 2.53 -60.47 -19.80
C VAL A 110 3.46 -59.27 -19.56
N HIS A 111 2.88 -58.15 -19.13
CA HIS A 111 3.60 -56.91 -18.88
C HIS A 111 4.65 -57.09 -17.77
N PRO A 112 5.91 -56.63 -17.92
CA PRO A 112 7.01 -56.91 -16.98
C PRO A 112 6.69 -56.65 -15.49
N TYR A 113 6.07 -55.51 -15.17
CA TYR A 113 5.65 -55.19 -13.79
C TYR A 113 4.58 -56.12 -13.20
N ASP A 114 3.75 -56.76 -14.03
CA ASP A 114 2.64 -57.60 -13.57
C ASP A 114 3.10 -59.06 -13.34
N LYS A 115 4.13 -59.50 -14.08
CA LYS A 115 4.64 -60.88 -14.07
C LYS A 115 4.85 -61.48 -12.69
N ALA A 116 5.55 -60.78 -11.80
CA ALA A 116 5.88 -61.32 -10.48
C ALA A 116 4.62 -61.61 -9.64
N GLN A 117 3.57 -60.80 -9.78
CA GLN A 117 2.30 -61.05 -9.10
C GLN A 117 1.55 -62.20 -9.77
N CYS A 118 1.53 -62.28 -11.11
CA CYS A 118 0.93 -63.43 -11.83
C CYS A 118 1.56 -64.76 -11.38
N TYR A 119 2.89 -64.82 -11.31
CA TYR A 119 3.60 -66.02 -10.84
C TYR A 119 3.34 -66.31 -9.36
N ALA A 120 3.33 -65.31 -8.48
CA ALA A 120 3.03 -65.50 -7.06
C ALA A 120 1.61 -66.05 -6.82
N ASP A 121 0.60 -65.50 -7.52
CA ASP A 121 -0.79 -65.94 -7.42
C ASP A 121 -0.98 -67.36 -8.01
N LEU A 122 -0.28 -67.67 -9.10
CA LEU A 122 -0.29 -68.99 -9.75
C LEU A 122 0.38 -70.05 -8.84
N GLU A 123 1.55 -69.75 -8.28
CA GLU A 123 2.24 -70.64 -7.33
C GLU A 123 1.42 -70.89 -6.06
N ALA A 124 0.74 -69.87 -5.53
CA ALA A 124 -0.17 -70.02 -4.38
C ALA A 124 -1.30 -71.00 -4.70
N HIS A 125 -1.89 -70.92 -5.90
CA HIS A 125 -2.90 -71.89 -6.31
C HIS A 125 -2.33 -73.30 -6.52
N LEU A 126 -1.15 -73.43 -7.13
CA LEU A 126 -0.49 -74.73 -7.36
C LEU A 126 -0.09 -75.45 -6.04
N ARG A 127 0.16 -74.70 -4.96
CA ARG A 127 0.36 -75.25 -3.61
C ARG A 127 -0.94 -75.62 -2.89
N GLY A 128 -2.09 -75.18 -3.40
CA GLY A 128 -3.40 -75.32 -2.76
C GLY A 128 -3.71 -74.23 -1.71
N ASP A 129 -2.92 -73.14 -1.65
CA ASP A 129 -3.14 -72.02 -0.73
C ASP A 129 -4.44 -71.26 -1.09
N THR A 130 -4.87 -71.30 -2.35
CA THR A 130 -6.11 -70.69 -2.86
C THR A 130 -6.99 -71.71 -3.59
N PRO A 131 -8.34 -71.63 -3.47
CA PRO A 131 -9.25 -72.58 -4.11
C PRO A 131 -9.43 -72.38 -5.62
N LEU A 132 -9.03 -71.21 -6.14
CA LEU A 132 -9.07 -70.80 -7.53
C LEU A 132 -7.87 -69.88 -7.78
N TYR A 133 -7.18 -70.04 -8.90
CA TYR A 133 -6.24 -69.03 -9.40
C TYR A 133 -7.05 -67.88 -10.02
N GLN A 134 -6.77 -66.64 -9.61
CA GLN A 134 -7.37 -65.45 -10.20
C GLN A 134 -6.36 -64.29 -10.15
N ASN A 135 -6.15 -63.62 -11.28
CA ASN A 135 -5.22 -62.50 -11.38
C ASN A 135 -5.70 -61.49 -12.46
N GLU A 136 -5.44 -60.19 -12.26
CA GLU A 136 -5.68 -59.14 -13.26
C GLU A 136 -4.34 -58.57 -13.74
N HIS A 137 -3.98 -58.80 -15.00
CA HIS A 137 -2.70 -58.36 -15.57
C HIS A 137 -2.82 -57.84 -17.00
N ARG A 138 -1.79 -57.13 -17.46
CA ARG A 138 -1.75 -56.59 -18.82
C ARG A 138 -1.07 -57.57 -19.78
N MET A 139 -1.72 -57.87 -20.90
CA MET A 139 -1.17 -58.69 -21.99
C MET A 139 -0.94 -57.87 -23.27
N ARG A 140 0.22 -58.08 -23.90
CA ARG A 140 0.66 -57.38 -25.11
C ARG A 140 0.01 -57.97 -26.38
N CYS A 141 -0.70 -57.11 -27.09
CA CYS A 141 -1.35 -57.41 -28.37
C CYS A 141 -0.37 -57.31 -29.55
N LYS A 142 -0.78 -57.82 -30.73
CA LYS A 142 0.02 -57.80 -31.99
C LYS A 142 0.48 -56.41 -32.43
N ASN A 143 -0.33 -55.38 -32.15
CA ASN A 143 -0.04 -53.97 -32.46
C ASN A 143 0.87 -53.29 -31.41
N GLY A 144 1.36 -54.01 -30.40
CA GLY A 144 2.19 -53.48 -29.31
C GLY A 144 1.43 -52.79 -28.18
N SER A 145 0.11 -52.60 -28.27
CA SER A 145 -0.71 -52.11 -27.14
C SER A 145 -0.93 -53.20 -26.10
N TYR A 146 -1.31 -52.82 -24.88
CA TYR A 146 -1.68 -53.75 -23.81
C TYR A 146 -3.20 -53.76 -23.58
N LYS A 147 -3.78 -54.96 -23.44
CA LYS A 147 -5.13 -55.18 -22.89
C LYS A 147 -5.01 -55.58 -21.43
N TRP A 148 -5.97 -55.16 -20.59
CA TRP A 148 -6.12 -55.72 -19.25
C TRP A 148 -6.92 -57.01 -19.34
N ILE A 149 -6.38 -58.08 -18.78
CA ILE A 149 -6.96 -59.41 -18.81
C ILE A 149 -7.20 -59.89 -17.38
N LEU A 150 -8.40 -60.39 -17.11
CA LEU A 150 -8.74 -61.18 -15.94
C LEU A 150 -8.50 -62.64 -16.28
N ASP A 151 -7.47 -63.22 -15.70
CA ASP A 151 -7.13 -64.63 -15.82
C ASP A 151 -7.69 -65.40 -14.61
N ARG A 152 -8.33 -66.54 -14.86
CA ARG A 152 -8.94 -67.40 -13.84
C ARG A 152 -8.73 -68.87 -14.18
N GLY A 153 -8.15 -69.65 -13.29
CA GLY A 153 -7.86 -71.07 -13.53
C GLY A 153 -8.06 -71.99 -12.33
N GLN A 154 -8.14 -73.29 -12.59
CA GLN A 154 -8.31 -74.33 -11.58
C GLN A 154 -7.54 -75.61 -11.92
N VAL A 155 -6.95 -76.27 -10.91
CA VAL A 155 -6.44 -77.64 -11.05
C VAL A 155 -7.60 -78.62 -11.15
N ILE A 156 -7.67 -79.35 -12.27
CA ILE A 156 -8.70 -80.37 -12.52
C ILE A 156 -8.20 -81.80 -12.34
N GLU A 157 -6.89 -82.03 -12.47
CA GLU A 157 -6.26 -83.34 -12.28
C GLU A 157 -5.03 -83.20 -11.38
N TRP A 158 -4.93 -84.09 -10.39
CA TRP A 158 -3.79 -84.20 -9.47
C TRP A 158 -3.17 -85.59 -9.61
N ASN A 159 -1.85 -85.68 -9.60
CA ASN A 159 -1.15 -86.96 -9.68
C ASN A 159 -1.17 -87.69 -8.31
N ALA A 160 -0.79 -88.97 -8.30
CA ALA A 160 -0.77 -89.80 -7.09
C ALA A 160 0.23 -89.34 -6.00
N ALA A 161 1.10 -88.37 -6.30
CA ALA A 161 2.01 -87.73 -5.35
C ALA A 161 1.48 -86.38 -4.82
N GLY A 162 0.25 -85.99 -5.17
CA GLY A 162 -0.38 -84.75 -4.72
C GLY A 162 0.08 -83.49 -5.47
N GLN A 163 0.74 -83.63 -6.62
CA GLN A 163 1.12 -82.50 -7.47
C GLN A 163 0.06 -82.25 -8.55
N PRO A 164 -0.17 -80.98 -8.96
CA PRO A 164 -1.09 -80.67 -10.05
C PRO A 164 -0.58 -81.28 -11.36
N GLN A 165 -1.46 -81.95 -12.10
CA GLN A 165 -1.17 -82.61 -13.38
C GLN A 165 -1.81 -81.87 -14.55
N ARG A 166 -2.93 -81.16 -14.33
CA ARG A 166 -3.60 -80.37 -15.36
C ARG A 166 -4.35 -79.18 -14.77
N LEU A 167 -4.11 -78.01 -15.35
CA LEU A 167 -4.63 -76.71 -14.95
C LEU A 167 -5.38 -76.09 -16.14
N ILE A 168 -6.66 -75.77 -15.98
CA ILE A 168 -7.44 -75.11 -17.04
C ILE A 168 -7.93 -73.75 -16.58
N GLY A 169 -8.05 -72.79 -17.50
CA GLY A 169 -8.52 -71.45 -17.16
C GLY A 169 -8.98 -70.61 -18.34
N THR A 170 -9.54 -69.44 -18.02
CA THR A 170 -10.02 -68.44 -18.98
C THR A 170 -9.40 -67.08 -18.74
N HIS A 171 -9.01 -66.43 -19.85
CA HIS A 171 -8.62 -65.03 -19.94
C HIS A 171 -9.81 -64.22 -20.47
N THR A 172 -10.29 -63.25 -19.69
CA THR A 172 -11.37 -62.31 -20.06
C THR A 172 -10.80 -60.91 -20.27
N ASP A 173 -11.07 -60.25 -21.40
CA ASP A 173 -10.68 -58.85 -21.60
C ASP A 173 -11.53 -57.92 -20.71
N ILE A 174 -10.87 -57.20 -19.80
CA ILE A 174 -11.47 -56.26 -18.85
C ILE A 174 -11.01 -54.81 -19.10
N SER A 175 -10.43 -54.54 -20.27
CA SER A 175 -9.88 -53.22 -20.62
C SER A 175 -10.91 -52.09 -20.53
N ASP A 176 -12.17 -52.35 -20.89
CA ASP A 176 -13.24 -51.36 -20.84
C ASP A 176 -13.57 -50.97 -19.40
N ARG A 177 -13.75 -51.96 -18.52
CA ARG A 177 -13.98 -51.74 -17.08
C ARG A 177 -12.85 -50.92 -16.44
N LYS A 178 -11.58 -51.20 -16.78
CA LYS A 178 -10.42 -50.44 -16.27
C LYS A 178 -10.35 -49.01 -16.81
N ARG A 179 -10.80 -48.76 -18.04
CA ARG A 179 -10.93 -47.40 -18.59
C ARG A 179 -12.01 -46.60 -17.86
N GLU A 180 -13.18 -47.18 -17.62
CA GLU A 180 -14.26 -46.55 -16.85
C GLU A 180 -13.85 -46.24 -15.40
N GLU A 181 -13.18 -47.19 -14.72
CA GLU A 181 -12.67 -47.02 -13.36
C GLU A 181 -11.66 -45.86 -13.27
N THR A 182 -10.70 -45.80 -14.21
CA THR A 182 -9.69 -44.73 -14.29
C THR A 182 -10.34 -43.37 -14.59
N GLN A 183 -11.27 -43.33 -15.53
CA GLN A 183 -11.98 -42.11 -15.91
C GLN A 183 -12.83 -41.55 -14.75
N ARG A 184 -13.46 -42.43 -13.96
CA ARG A 184 -14.22 -42.03 -12.76
C ARG A 184 -13.30 -41.44 -11.68
N GLN A 185 -12.15 -42.05 -11.42
CA GLN A 185 -11.17 -41.52 -10.46
C GLN A 185 -10.63 -40.15 -10.90
N GLN A 186 -10.31 -39.99 -12.19
CA GLN A 186 -9.89 -38.70 -12.74
C GLN A 186 -10.98 -37.64 -12.61
N MET A 187 -12.24 -37.97 -12.89
CA MET A 187 -13.36 -37.05 -12.76
C MET A 187 -13.58 -36.61 -11.30
N GLU A 188 -13.43 -37.52 -10.33
CA GLU A 188 -13.55 -37.19 -8.91
C GLU A 188 -12.43 -36.26 -8.43
N ILE A 189 -11.19 -36.48 -8.88
CA ILE A 189 -10.05 -35.60 -8.58
C ILE A 189 -10.27 -34.21 -9.17
N ILE A 190 -10.70 -34.12 -10.44
CA ILE A 190 -11.02 -32.86 -11.11
C ILE A 190 -12.15 -32.12 -10.38
N LEU A 191 -13.19 -32.83 -9.94
CA LEU A 191 -14.30 -32.24 -9.19
C LEU A 191 -13.83 -31.67 -7.85
N ARG A 192 -13.11 -32.44 -7.03
CA ARG A 192 -12.56 -31.96 -5.75
C ARG A 192 -11.61 -30.77 -5.93
N GLN A 193 -10.79 -30.78 -6.99
CA GLN A 193 -9.88 -29.67 -7.29
C GLN A 193 -10.64 -28.42 -7.74
N SER A 194 -11.72 -28.57 -8.52
CA SER A 194 -12.62 -27.49 -8.91
C SER A 194 -13.37 -26.92 -7.68
N GLU A 195 -13.90 -27.77 -6.81
CA GLU A 195 -14.56 -27.37 -5.56
C GLU A 195 -13.60 -26.59 -4.64
N ALA A 196 -12.38 -27.08 -4.40
CA ALA A 196 -11.38 -26.38 -3.61
C ALA A 196 -10.97 -25.03 -4.24
N THR A 197 -10.85 -24.97 -5.57
CA THR A 197 -10.54 -23.73 -6.30
C THR A 197 -11.68 -22.72 -6.18
N ASN A 198 -12.92 -23.16 -6.38
CA ASN A 198 -14.11 -22.32 -6.25
C ASN A 198 -14.29 -21.83 -4.81
N GLN A 199 -14.07 -22.69 -3.82
CA GLN A 199 -14.11 -22.32 -2.42
C GLN A 199 -13.02 -21.31 -2.07
N ALA A 200 -11.80 -21.47 -2.58
CA ALA A 200 -10.72 -20.50 -2.42
C ALA A 200 -11.09 -19.13 -3.02
N ILE A 201 -11.61 -19.10 -4.26
CA ILE A 201 -12.07 -17.88 -4.95
C ILE A 201 -13.18 -17.18 -4.15
N LEU A 202 -14.25 -17.89 -3.79
CA LEU A 202 -15.35 -17.35 -2.97
C LEU A 202 -14.86 -16.84 -1.62
N SER A 203 -13.80 -17.44 -1.06
CA SER A 203 -13.21 -17.03 0.20
C SER A 203 -12.26 -15.82 0.08
N ALA A 204 -11.83 -15.43 -1.12
CA ALA A 204 -10.92 -14.31 -1.36
C ALA A 204 -11.64 -13.01 -1.76
N ILE A 205 -12.94 -13.09 -2.07
CA ILE A 205 -13.75 -11.94 -2.46
C ILE A 205 -14.32 -11.27 -1.19
N PRO A 206 -14.00 -9.99 -0.89
CA PRO A 206 -14.49 -9.26 0.28
C PRO A 206 -15.86 -8.60 0.05
N ASP A 207 -16.61 -9.05 -0.96
CA ASP A 207 -17.91 -8.51 -1.35
C ASP A 207 -19.06 -9.37 -0.79
N LEU A 208 -20.27 -8.80 -0.67
CA LEU A 208 -21.47 -9.58 -0.40
C LEU A 208 -21.87 -10.35 -1.67
N LEU A 209 -21.94 -11.68 -1.57
CA LEU A 209 -22.31 -12.59 -2.65
C LEU A 209 -23.71 -13.16 -2.39
N LEU A 210 -24.62 -13.06 -3.36
CA LEU A 210 -25.98 -13.61 -3.29
C LEU A 210 -26.26 -14.48 -4.51
N ARG A 211 -26.93 -15.62 -4.36
CA ARG A 211 -27.53 -16.34 -5.49
C ARG A 211 -29.04 -16.12 -5.46
N VAL A 212 -29.60 -15.50 -6.48
CA VAL A 212 -30.99 -15.05 -6.52
C VAL A 212 -31.75 -15.63 -7.71
N GLY A 213 -33.00 -16.01 -7.48
CA GLY A 213 -33.95 -16.37 -8.53
C GLY A 213 -34.50 -15.15 -9.27
N ARG A 214 -35.11 -15.39 -10.42
CA ARG A 214 -35.81 -14.40 -11.25
C ARG A 214 -36.90 -13.60 -10.51
N ASP A 215 -37.47 -14.16 -9.46
CA ASP A 215 -38.48 -13.55 -8.59
C ASP A 215 -37.89 -12.64 -7.48
N GLY A 216 -36.59 -12.73 -7.21
CA GLY A 216 -35.90 -12.06 -6.09
C GLY A 216 -35.65 -12.95 -4.87
N THR A 217 -36.00 -14.24 -4.91
CA THR A 217 -35.75 -15.21 -3.84
C THR A 217 -34.26 -15.50 -3.73
N CYS A 218 -33.72 -15.45 -2.51
CA CYS A 218 -32.30 -15.65 -2.23
C CYS A 218 -32.03 -17.10 -1.82
N PHE A 219 -31.29 -17.85 -2.63
CA PHE A 219 -30.93 -19.26 -2.40
C PHE A 219 -29.62 -19.43 -1.62
N MET A 220 -28.71 -18.46 -1.71
CA MET A 220 -27.42 -18.47 -1.03
C MET A 220 -27.00 -17.03 -0.73
N VAL A 221 -26.44 -16.83 0.47
CA VAL A 221 -25.93 -15.55 0.97
C VAL A 221 -24.57 -15.80 1.62
N LEU A 222 -23.53 -15.22 1.03
CA LEU A 222 -22.15 -15.27 1.52
C LEU A 222 -21.76 -13.85 1.97
N PRO A 223 -21.71 -13.57 3.28
CA PRO A 223 -21.35 -12.25 3.80
C PRO A 223 -19.85 -11.97 3.63
N PRO A 224 -19.44 -10.70 3.53
CA PRO A 224 -18.03 -10.31 3.45
C PRO A 224 -17.27 -10.69 4.72
N LYS A 225 -16.01 -11.09 4.57
CA LYS A 225 -15.19 -11.64 5.67
C LYS A 225 -14.75 -10.64 6.73
N ASP A 226 -14.56 -9.36 6.37
CA ASP A 226 -13.83 -8.38 7.20
C ASP A 226 -14.65 -7.79 8.37
N GLY A 227 -15.67 -8.49 8.85
CA GLY A 227 -16.49 -8.03 9.98
C GLY A 227 -17.38 -6.81 9.66
N THR A 228 -17.50 -6.43 8.39
CA THR A 228 -18.44 -5.40 7.87
C THR A 228 -19.91 -5.87 7.87
N THR A 229 -20.26 -6.83 8.74
CA THR A 229 -21.63 -7.28 9.03
C THR A 229 -22.53 -6.18 9.58
N GLY A 230 -21.98 -5.02 9.97
CA GLY A 230 -22.73 -3.82 10.33
C GLY A 230 -23.10 -2.89 9.16
N ILE A 231 -22.64 -3.16 7.93
CA ILE A 231 -22.96 -2.36 6.73
C ILE A 231 -23.98 -3.09 5.85
N PHE A 232 -23.84 -4.39 5.69
CA PHE A 232 -24.79 -5.21 4.92
C PHE A 232 -25.93 -5.70 5.81
N LEU A 233 -27.16 -5.29 5.48
CA LEU A 233 -28.36 -5.77 6.15
C LEU A 233 -28.54 -7.29 5.90
N PRO A 234 -28.95 -8.08 6.91
CA PRO A 234 -29.02 -9.53 6.81
C PRO A 234 -30.22 -9.98 5.97
N ILE A 235 -30.00 -10.16 4.67
CA ILE A 235 -30.94 -10.82 3.75
C ILE A 235 -30.99 -12.31 4.12
N GLN A 236 -32.19 -12.87 4.33
CA GLN A 236 -32.36 -14.30 4.61
C GLN A 236 -33.17 -15.05 3.56
N ARG A 237 -34.19 -14.42 2.95
CA ARG A 237 -35.06 -15.13 1.98
C ARG A 237 -35.35 -14.37 0.71
N HIS A 238 -35.45 -13.04 0.75
CA HIS A 238 -35.88 -12.27 -0.41
C HIS A 238 -35.29 -10.85 -0.43
N LEU A 239 -34.95 -10.34 -1.61
CA LEU A 239 -34.33 -9.00 -1.77
C LEU A 239 -35.20 -7.86 -1.17
N SER A 240 -36.52 -8.05 -1.07
CA SER A 240 -37.47 -7.10 -0.48
C SER A 240 -37.32 -6.90 1.04
N GLU A 241 -36.56 -7.76 1.73
CA GLU A 241 -36.26 -7.61 3.16
C GLU A 241 -35.34 -6.40 3.43
N VAL A 242 -34.59 -5.98 2.41
CA VAL A 242 -33.49 -5.01 2.52
C VAL A 242 -33.60 -3.85 1.52
N LEU A 243 -34.14 -4.09 0.32
CA LEU A 243 -34.30 -3.05 -0.70
C LEU A 243 -35.64 -2.31 -0.55
N PRO A 244 -35.64 -0.95 -0.57
CA PRO A 244 -36.85 -0.17 -0.78
C PRO A 244 -37.58 -0.59 -2.06
N LEU A 245 -38.92 -0.45 -2.10
CA LEU A 245 -39.75 -0.89 -3.23
C LEU A 245 -39.28 -0.37 -4.59
N ASP A 246 -38.83 0.88 -4.68
CA ASP A 246 -38.36 1.48 -5.94
C ASP A 246 -37.09 0.79 -6.46
N LEU A 247 -36.15 0.47 -5.56
CA LEU A 247 -34.93 -0.26 -5.89
C LEU A 247 -35.20 -1.75 -6.11
N LEU A 248 -36.14 -2.36 -5.39
CA LEU A 248 -36.52 -3.76 -5.60
C LEU A 248 -37.02 -4.00 -7.03
N HIS A 249 -37.95 -3.17 -7.52
CA HIS A 249 -38.45 -3.30 -8.90
C HIS A 249 -37.32 -3.13 -9.93
N TYR A 250 -36.39 -2.19 -9.69
CA TYR A 250 -35.23 -1.97 -10.55
C TYR A 250 -34.26 -3.17 -10.55
N HIS A 251 -34.01 -3.78 -9.38
CA HIS A 251 -33.21 -5.01 -9.28
C HIS A 251 -33.86 -6.18 -10.01
N LEU A 252 -35.17 -6.41 -9.82
CA LEU A 252 -35.90 -7.47 -10.51
C LEU A 252 -35.88 -7.29 -12.04
N GLN A 253 -36.06 -6.06 -12.53
CA GLN A 253 -35.94 -5.75 -13.96
C GLN A 253 -34.53 -6.02 -14.50
N ARG A 254 -33.48 -5.71 -13.71
CA ARG A 254 -32.08 -6.00 -14.08
C ARG A 254 -31.75 -7.49 -14.04
N ILE A 255 -32.33 -8.26 -13.13
CA ILE A 255 -32.22 -9.73 -13.09
C ILE A 255 -32.89 -10.34 -14.32
N ASP A 256 -34.10 -9.91 -14.66
CA ASP A 256 -34.80 -10.38 -15.87
C ASP A 256 -34.05 -10.02 -17.16
N GLN A 257 -33.43 -8.84 -17.24
CA GLN A 257 -32.52 -8.47 -18.32
C GLN A 257 -31.24 -9.32 -18.35
N ALA A 258 -30.62 -9.62 -17.21
CA ALA A 258 -29.41 -10.44 -17.14
C ALA A 258 -29.68 -11.87 -17.63
N LEU A 259 -30.78 -12.49 -17.18
CA LEU A 259 -31.21 -13.83 -17.58
C LEU A 259 -31.59 -13.88 -19.08
N SER A 260 -32.36 -12.91 -19.57
CA SER A 260 -32.82 -12.90 -20.98
C SER A 260 -31.73 -12.51 -21.99
N SER A 261 -30.72 -11.73 -21.60
CA SER A 261 -29.63 -11.31 -22.50
C SER A 261 -28.37 -12.16 -22.39
N GLY A 262 -28.20 -12.91 -21.29
CA GLY A 262 -26.95 -13.61 -20.96
C GLY A 262 -25.78 -12.67 -20.59
N GLN A 263 -26.02 -11.36 -20.44
CA GLN A 263 -24.97 -10.37 -20.23
C GLN A 263 -24.91 -9.84 -18.80
N LEU A 264 -23.67 -9.60 -18.32
CA LEU A 264 -23.37 -8.90 -17.07
C LEU A 264 -24.15 -7.56 -17.00
N GLN A 265 -24.96 -7.38 -15.96
CA GLN A 265 -25.50 -6.08 -15.59
C GLN A 265 -24.68 -5.51 -14.44
N ALA A 266 -24.29 -4.24 -14.51
CA ALA A 266 -23.56 -3.56 -13.45
C ALA A 266 -24.05 -2.12 -13.29
N TRP A 267 -24.22 -1.67 -12.04
CA TRP A 267 -24.58 -0.28 -11.73
C TRP A 267 -24.13 0.11 -10.32
N GLU A 268 -24.01 1.42 -10.09
CA GLU A 268 -23.82 2.00 -8.76
C GLU A 268 -25.18 2.42 -8.19
N GLN A 269 -25.38 2.25 -6.89
CA GLN A 269 -26.57 2.69 -6.16
C GLN A 269 -26.24 3.31 -4.82
N LYS A 270 -27.18 4.10 -4.29
CA LYS A 270 -27.05 4.81 -3.00
C LYS A 270 -28.16 4.36 -2.07
N LEU A 271 -27.79 3.86 -0.89
CA LEU A 271 -28.72 3.35 0.12
C LEU A 271 -28.41 3.96 1.51
N PRO A 272 -29.43 4.46 2.23
CA PRO A 272 -29.26 4.82 3.64
C PRO A 272 -29.23 3.54 4.49
N LYS A 273 -28.08 3.24 5.11
CA LYS A 273 -27.91 2.07 6.00
C LYS A 273 -27.45 2.56 7.38
N HIS A 274 -28.13 2.13 8.44
CA HIS A 274 -27.86 2.52 9.82
C HIS A 274 -27.64 4.04 10.05
N GLY A 275 -28.40 4.89 9.35
CA GLY A 275 -28.29 6.35 9.45
C GLY A 275 -27.11 6.99 8.69
N LYS A 276 -26.30 6.20 7.98
CA LYS A 276 -25.24 6.68 7.07
C LYS A 276 -25.64 6.46 5.62
N THR A 277 -25.15 7.31 4.73
CA THR A 277 -25.21 7.07 3.28
C THR A 277 -24.11 6.10 2.88
N CYS A 278 -24.48 4.95 2.33
CA CYS A 278 -23.55 4.01 1.70
C CYS A 278 -23.73 4.04 0.18
N TYR A 279 -22.64 3.88 -0.56
CA TYR A 279 -22.62 3.70 -2.00
C TYR A 279 -22.18 2.28 -2.33
N GLU A 280 -22.94 1.60 -3.18
CA GLU A 280 -22.72 0.19 -3.49
C GLU A 280 -22.66 -0.03 -5.00
N GLU A 281 -21.69 -0.81 -5.45
CA GLU A 281 -21.64 -1.33 -6.81
C GLU A 281 -22.31 -2.70 -6.81
N VAL A 282 -23.37 -2.85 -7.61
CA VAL A 282 -24.09 -4.12 -7.79
C VAL A 282 -23.75 -4.68 -9.16
N ARG A 283 -23.34 -5.95 -9.21
CA ARG A 283 -23.07 -6.71 -10.43
C ARG A 283 -23.91 -7.98 -10.44
N LEU A 284 -24.59 -8.26 -11.56
CA LEU A 284 -25.39 -9.45 -11.80
C LEU A 284 -24.80 -10.25 -12.95
N VAL A 285 -24.48 -11.51 -12.71
CA VAL A 285 -24.06 -12.48 -13.74
C VAL A 285 -25.05 -13.65 -13.73
N PRO A 286 -25.66 -14.03 -14.87
CA PRO A 286 -26.50 -15.22 -14.93
C PRO A 286 -25.66 -16.46 -14.64
N CYS A 287 -26.13 -17.32 -13.71
CA CYS A 287 -25.48 -18.59 -13.39
C CYS A 287 -26.30 -19.81 -13.82
N SER A 288 -27.58 -19.62 -14.15
CA SER A 288 -28.43 -20.57 -14.86
C SER A 288 -29.53 -19.80 -15.62
N ASP A 289 -30.44 -20.52 -16.29
CA ASP A 289 -31.55 -19.91 -17.03
C ASP A 289 -32.56 -19.18 -16.13
N GLU A 290 -32.57 -19.45 -14.81
CA GLU A 290 -33.52 -18.87 -13.83
C GLU A 290 -32.84 -18.26 -12.59
N GLU A 291 -31.52 -18.35 -12.47
CA GLU A 291 -30.75 -17.81 -11.32
C GLU A 291 -29.60 -16.87 -11.75
N CYS A 292 -29.38 -15.81 -10.98
CA CYS A 292 -28.25 -14.90 -11.09
C CYS A 292 -27.37 -14.94 -9.84
N LEU A 293 -26.06 -14.80 -10.04
CA LEU A 293 -25.11 -14.43 -9.00
C LEU A 293 -25.06 -12.90 -8.91
N VAL A 294 -25.39 -12.36 -7.73
CA VAL A 294 -25.23 -10.96 -7.36
C VAL A 294 -23.93 -10.79 -6.59
N ILE A 295 -23.15 -9.79 -6.96
CA ILE A 295 -22.00 -9.30 -6.19
C ILE A 295 -22.33 -7.86 -5.79
N VAL A 296 -22.31 -7.56 -4.49
CA VAL A 296 -22.51 -6.21 -3.95
C VAL A 296 -21.25 -5.78 -3.22
N ARG A 297 -20.58 -4.76 -3.77
CA ARG A 297 -19.35 -4.18 -3.24
C ARG A 297 -19.64 -2.82 -2.61
N ASP A 298 -19.08 -2.56 -1.42
CA ASP A 298 -19.07 -1.21 -0.86
C ASP A 298 -18.03 -0.35 -1.62
N ILE A 299 -18.48 0.78 -2.16
CA ILE A 299 -17.65 1.77 -2.86
C ILE A 299 -17.71 3.14 -2.17
N THR A 300 -18.18 3.19 -0.91
CA THR A 300 -18.40 4.43 -0.15
C THR A 300 -17.11 5.23 0.01
N GLU A 301 -15.99 4.58 0.32
CA GLU A 301 -14.68 5.25 0.43
C GLU A 301 -14.24 5.82 -0.93
N ARG A 302 -14.31 5.04 -2.01
CA ARG A 302 -14.01 5.50 -3.37
C ARG A 302 -14.85 6.74 -3.73
N LYS A 303 -16.15 6.71 -3.46
CA LYS A 303 -17.06 7.84 -3.73
C LYS A 303 -16.80 9.05 -2.85
N GLN A 304 -16.38 8.87 -1.60
CA GLN A 304 -15.97 9.98 -0.74
C GLN A 304 -14.69 10.64 -1.26
N THR A 305 -13.72 9.86 -1.75
CA THR A 305 -12.49 10.38 -2.37
C THR A 305 -12.77 11.08 -3.70
N GLU A 306 -13.60 10.50 -4.58
CA GLU A 306 -14.08 11.15 -5.82
C GLU A 306 -14.75 12.49 -5.52
N LEU A 307 -15.67 12.54 -4.55
CA LEU A 307 -16.35 13.77 -4.12
C LEU A 307 -15.40 14.79 -3.49
N ALA A 308 -14.47 14.36 -2.65
CA ALA A 308 -13.48 15.25 -2.02
C ALA A 308 -12.52 15.86 -3.07
N LEU A 309 -12.10 15.07 -4.05
CA LEU A 309 -11.29 15.54 -5.17
C LEU A 309 -12.08 16.53 -6.03
N GLN A 310 -13.35 16.24 -6.36
CA GLN A 310 -14.20 17.18 -7.10
C GLN A 310 -14.42 18.48 -6.33
N ILE A 311 -14.68 18.43 -5.03
CA ILE A 311 -14.81 19.63 -4.18
C ILE A 311 -13.50 20.45 -4.21
N LYS A 312 -12.33 19.79 -4.22
CA LYS A 312 -11.03 20.47 -4.31
C LYS A 312 -10.76 21.08 -5.68
N ILE A 313 -11.19 20.43 -6.76
CA ILE A 313 -11.13 20.98 -8.12
C ILE A 313 -12.05 22.21 -8.21
N ASP A 314 -13.32 22.09 -7.79
CA ASP A 314 -14.29 23.18 -7.76
C ASP A 314 -13.83 24.37 -6.89
N GLU A 315 -13.15 24.10 -5.77
CA GLU A 315 -12.58 25.13 -4.88
C GLU A 315 -11.43 25.88 -5.58
N LEU A 316 -10.48 25.17 -6.20
CA LEU A 316 -9.37 25.77 -6.95
C LEU A 316 -9.87 26.56 -8.17
N ASP A 317 -10.85 26.03 -8.91
CA ASP A 317 -11.45 26.70 -10.06
C ASP A 317 -12.21 27.97 -9.66
N ARG A 318 -12.86 27.98 -8.48
CA ARG A 318 -13.44 29.20 -7.91
C ARG A 318 -12.37 30.21 -7.51
N PHE A 319 -11.28 29.82 -6.86
CA PHE A 319 -10.18 30.73 -6.54
C PHE A 319 -9.56 31.35 -7.80
N PHE A 320 -9.31 30.54 -8.83
CA PHE A 320 -8.80 31.00 -10.13
C PHE A 320 -9.75 32.02 -10.80
N SER A 321 -11.06 31.75 -10.76
CA SER A 321 -12.10 32.57 -11.41
C SER A 321 -12.46 33.86 -10.64
N VAL A 322 -12.41 33.85 -9.30
CA VAL A 322 -12.80 34.98 -8.46
C VAL A 322 -11.69 36.04 -8.34
N SER A 323 -10.45 35.72 -8.73
CA SER A 323 -9.35 36.69 -8.80
C SER A 323 -9.71 37.93 -9.62
N LEU A 324 -9.35 39.10 -9.10
CA LEU A 324 -9.43 40.38 -9.80
C LEU A 324 -8.25 40.60 -10.76
N ASP A 325 -7.11 39.97 -10.47
CA ASP A 325 -5.93 39.95 -11.35
C ASP A 325 -6.13 38.91 -12.47
N LEU A 326 -5.55 39.19 -13.64
CA LEU A 326 -5.53 38.35 -14.83
C LEU A 326 -4.63 37.14 -14.56
N LEU A 327 -5.23 35.99 -14.29
CA LEU A 327 -4.47 34.75 -14.11
C LEU A 327 -4.45 33.99 -15.43
N CYS A 328 -3.27 33.54 -15.85
CA CYS A 328 -3.15 32.66 -16.99
C CYS A 328 -2.18 31.50 -16.73
N ILE A 329 -2.46 30.41 -17.43
CA ILE A 329 -1.52 29.32 -17.67
C ILE A 329 -1.18 29.40 -19.16
N ALA A 330 0.09 29.47 -19.48
CA ALA A 330 0.61 29.47 -20.85
C ALA A 330 1.67 28.36 -21.02
N ASP A 331 2.17 28.15 -22.23
CA ASP A 331 3.37 27.33 -22.45
C ASP A 331 4.60 28.16 -22.85
N THR A 332 5.76 27.53 -22.77
CA THR A 332 7.05 28.11 -23.20
C THR A 332 7.12 28.39 -24.71
N ASP A 333 6.22 27.81 -25.51
CA ASP A 333 6.12 28.04 -26.96
C ASP A 333 5.29 29.30 -27.30
N GLY A 334 4.73 29.96 -26.28
CA GLY A 334 4.07 31.26 -26.40
C GLY A 334 2.54 31.22 -26.49
N TYR A 335 1.89 30.10 -26.18
CA TYR A 335 0.44 29.92 -26.29
C TYR A 335 -0.29 29.95 -24.96
N PHE A 336 -1.47 30.59 -24.91
CA PHE A 336 -2.37 30.49 -23.76
C PHE A 336 -2.97 29.08 -23.66
N ARG A 337 -3.00 28.52 -22.45
CA ARG A 337 -3.55 27.20 -22.12
C ARG A 337 -4.78 27.26 -21.22
N ARG A 338 -4.84 28.23 -20.31
CA ARG A 338 -6.02 28.49 -19.46
C ARG A 338 -6.06 29.94 -19.02
N LEU A 339 -7.24 30.56 -19.03
CA LEU A 339 -7.44 31.96 -18.63
C LEU A 339 -8.58 32.10 -17.62
N ASN A 340 -8.49 33.06 -16.70
CA ASN A 340 -9.60 33.40 -15.81
C ASN A 340 -10.50 34.52 -16.37
N CYS A 341 -11.71 34.68 -15.84
CA CYS A 341 -12.68 35.66 -16.34
C CYS A 341 -12.32 37.14 -16.07
N ALA A 342 -11.17 37.42 -15.45
CA ALA A 342 -10.60 38.78 -15.46
C ALA A 342 -10.11 39.18 -16.88
N TRP A 343 -9.66 38.22 -17.70
CA TRP A 343 -9.26 38.47 -19.08
C TRP A 343 -10.37 39.09 -19.93
N GLU A 344 -11.59 38.55 -19.84
CA GLU A 344 -12.76 39.07 -20.57
C GLU A 344 -13.14 40.47 -20.07
N ARG A 345 -13.08 40.70 -18.75
CA ARG A 345 -13.40 42.00 -18.15
C ARG A 345 -12.39 43.10 -18.52
N THR A 346 -11.10 42.75 -18.66
CA THR A 346 -10.03 43.71 -18.91
C THR A 346 -9.75 43.93 -20.40
N LEU A 347 -9.65 42.86 -21.20
CA LEU A 347 -9.29 42.95 -22.61
C LEU A 347 -10.51 42.84 -23.56
N GLY A 348 -11.66 42.37 -23.07
CA GLY A 348 -12.92 42.30 -23.81
C GLY A 348 -13.02 41.21 -24.89
N TYR A 349 -11.99 40.38 -25.05
CA TYR A 349 -12.09 39.12 -25.79
C TYR A 349 -12.78 38.06 -24.93
N ALA A 350 -13.57 37.17 -25.54
CA ALA A 350 -14.00 35.95 -24.85
C ALA A 350 -12.78 35.05 -24.57
N ILE A 351 -12.81 34.31 -23.45
CA ILE A 351 -11.74 33.34 -23.11
C ILE A 351 -11.53 32.32 -24.24
N GLU A 352 -12.64 31.87 -24.84
CA GLU A 352 -12.68 30.91 -25.95
C GLU A 352 -11.93 31.40 -27.20
N ASP A 353 -11.82 32.71 -27.41
CA ASP A 353 -11.09 33.31 -28.53
C ASP A 353 -9.59 33.49 -28.24
N LEU A 354 -9.18 33.48 -26.97
CA LEU A 354 -7.80 33.66 -26.51
C LEU A 354 -7.10 32.33 -26.18
N GLU A 355 -7.80 31.35 -25.62
CA GLU A 355 -7.23 30.03 -25.31
C GLU A 355 -6.76 29.32 -26.59
N GLY A 356 -5.55 28.73 -26.53
CA GLY A 356 -4.88 28.14 -27.69
C GLY A 356 -4.32 29.12 -28.71
N LYS A 357 -4.39 30.44 -28.49
CA LYS A 357 -3.72 31.47 -29.31
C LYS A 357 -2.34 31.83 -28.75
N ARG A 358 -1.48 32.41 -29.60
CA ARG A 358 -0.21 32.96 -29.15
C ARG A 358 -0.44 34.28 -28.41
N PHE A 359 0.06 34.41 -27.20
CA PHE A 359 -0.09 35.66 -26.44
C PHE A 359 0.67 36.84 -27.09
N MET A 360 1.76 36.54 -27.81
CA MET A 360 2.52 37.54 -28.58
C MET A 360 1.68 38.27 -29.64
N ASP A 361 0.66 37.63 -30.23
CA ASP A 361 -0.18 38.24 -31.28
C ASP A 361 -1.05 39.41 -30.74
N TYR A 362 -1.13 39.53 -29.42
CA TYR A 362 -1.86 40.55 -28.67
C TYR A 362 -0.92 41.57 -27.99
N VAL A 363 0.40 41.38 -28.03
CA VAL A 363 1.36 42.34 -27.47
C VAL A 363 1.62 43.49 -28.45
N HIS A 364 1.84 44.70 -27.93
CA HIS A 364 2.15 45.87 -28.75
C HIS A 364 3.47 45.68 -29.52
N PRO A 365 3.57 46.09 -30.81
CA PRO A 365 4.77 45.87 -31.64
C PRO A 365 6.10 46.26 -30.98
N ASP A 366 6.21 47.46 -30.40
CA ASP A 366 7.45 47.91 -29.75
C ASP A 366 7.86 47.05 -28.53
N ASP A 367 6.91 46.35 -27.90
CA ASP A 367 7.14 45.56 -26.68
C ASP A 367 7.44 44.08 -27.01
N LEU A 368 7.37 43.67 -28.28
CA LEU A 368 7.57 42.28 -28.71
C LEU A 368 8.98 41.77 -28.42
N GLU A 369 10.02 42.57 -28.68
CA GLU A 369 11.42 42.16 -28.44
C GLU A 369 11.69 41.94 -26.95
N ALA A 370 11.23 42.86 -26.09
CA ALA A 370 11.33 42.73 -24.64
C ALA A 370 10.51 41.54 -24.09
N THR A 371 9.32 41.30 -24.66
CA THR A 371 8.48 40.15 -24.27
C THR A 371 9.09 38.82 -24.70
N ALA A 372 9.70 38.75 -25.89
CA ALA A 372 10.41 37.56 -26.37
C ALA A 372 11.66 37.25 -25.53
N ALA A 373 12.43 38.27 -25.13
CA ALA A 373 13.54 38.09 -24.18
C ALA A 373 13.06 37.55 -22.83
N THR A 374 11.95 38.08 -22.31
CA THR A 374 11.33 37.61 -21.06
C THR A 374 10.85 36.15 -21.17
N LEU A 375 10.31 35.74 -22.32
CA LEU A 375 9.93 34.34 -22.55
C LEU A 375 11.15 33.40 -22.63
N ALA A 376 12.27 33.84 -23.20
CA ALA A 376 13.50 33.06 -23.18
C ALA A 376 14.00 32.82 -21.74
N THR A 377 13.98 33.84 -20.88
CA THR A 377 14.29 33.71 -19.45
C THR A 377 13.36 32.72 -18.72
N LEU A 378 12.06 32.73 -19.05
CA LEU A 378 11.10 31.76 -18.51
C LEU A 378 11.36 30.33 -19.02
N ALA A 379 11.77 30.17 -20.28
CA ALA A 379 12.16 28.86 -20.83
C ALA A 379 13.40 28.27 -20.14
N GLU A 380 14.34 29.12 -19.72
CA GLU A 380 15.50 28.77 -18.87
C GLU A 380 15.14 28.46 -17.40
N GLN A 381 13.84 28.33 -17.08
CA GLN A 381 13.28 28.05 -15.75
C GLN A 381 13.54 29.14 -14.70
N GLN A 382 13.73 30.40 -15.10
CA GLN A 382 13.87 31.54 -14.18
C GLN A 382 12.54 32.27 -13.98
N GLU A 383 12.27 32.76 -12.76
CA GLU A 383 11.07 33.52 -12.45
C GLU A 383 11.16 35.01 -12.87
N ILE A 384 10.01 35.59 -13.20
CA ILE A 384 9.86 37.01 -13.56
C ILE A 384 8.92 37.65 -12.54
N LEU A 385 9.35 38.74 -11.90
CA LEU A 385 8.62 39.34 -10.79
C LEU A 385 7.80 40.58 -11.18
N ASN A 386 8.36 41.48 -12.00
CA ASN A 386 7.78 42.79 -12.33
C ASN A 386 8.06 43.15 -13.81
N PHE A 387 7.57 42.37 -14.77
CA PHE A 387 7.68 42.72 -16.20
C PHE A 387 6.45 43.54 -16.63
N VAL A 388 6.63 44.57 -17.46
CA VAL A 388 5.51 45.44 -17.90
C VAL A 388 5.52 45.55 -19.41
N ASN A 389 4.38 45.30 -20.05
CA ASN A 389 4.17 45.48 -21.48
C ASN A 389 2.73 45.88 -21.81
N ARG A 390 2.48 46.28 -23.06
CA ARG A 390 1.14 46.62 -23.56
C ARG A 390 0.47 45.44 -24.26
N TYR A 391 -0.75 45.11 -23.84
CA TYR A 391 -1.65 44.16 -24.49
C TYR A 391 -2.78 44.88 -25.22
N ARG A 392 -3.14 44.40 -26.41
CA ARG A 392 -4.24 44.91 -27.21
C ARG A 392 -5.58 44.41 -26.68
N CYS A 393 -6.57 45.29 -26.60
CA CYS A 393 -7.98 44.96 -26.35
C CYS A 393 -8.71 44.59 -27.65
N TRP A 394 -9.89 43.97 -27.52
CA TRP A 394 -10.75 43.62 -28.66
C TRP A 394 -11.14 44.82 -29.54
N ASP A 395 -11.27 46.01 -28.94
CA ASP A 395 -11.60 47.29 -29.59
C ASP A 395 -10.40 47.95 -30.29
N GLY A 396 -9.21 47.35 -30.21
CA GLY A 396 -7.96 47.87 -30.78
C GLY A 396 -7.21 48.86 -29.89
N SER A 397 -7.73 49.21 -28.71
CA SER A 397 -6.98 49.97 -27.70
C SER A 397 -5.88 49.11 -27.06
N TYR A 398 -4.99 49.71 -26.27
CA TYR A 398 -3.93 49.00 -25.56
C TYR A 398 -3.99 49.24 -24.05
N ARG A 399 -3.73 48.19 -23.29
CA ARG A 399 -3.64 48.15 -21.83
C ARG A 399 -2.23 47.83 -21.37
N TRP A 400 -1.71 48.58 -20.40
CA TRP A 400 -0.47 48.28 -19.71
C TRP A 400 -0.72 47.19 -18.66
N ILE A 401 -0.05 46.06 -18.83
CA ILE A 401 -0.15 44.89 -17.96
C ILE A 401 1.18 44.68 -17.23
N GLU A 402 1.12 44.60 -15.91
CA GLU A 402 2.24 44.25 -15.01
C GLU A 402 2.19 42.75 -14.70
N TRP A 403 3.31 42.05 -14.85
CA TRP A 403 3.42 40.59 -14.90
C TRP A 403 4.33 40.01 -13.82
N ARG A 404 3.83 38.97 -13.16
CA ARG A 404 4.61 38.01 -12.39
C ARG A 404 4.39 36.60 -12.93
N SER A 405 5.47 35.92 -13.31
CA SER A 405 5.43 34.63 -14.02
C SER A 405 6.45 33.63 -13.47
N VAL A 406 6.01 32.39 -13.26
CA VAL A 406 6.85 31.28 -12.76
C VAL A 406 6.72 30.09 -13.73
N PRO A 407 7.85 29.58 -14.27
CA PRO A 407 7.86 28.41 -15.14
C PRO A 407 7.92 27.10 -14.33
N VAL A 408 7.26 26.07 -14.83
CA VAL A 408 7.31 24.68 -14.33
C VAL A 408 7.34 23.75 -15.55
N GLY A 409 8.55 23.36 -15.98
CA GLY A 409 8.74 22.58 -17.20
C GLY A 409 8.35 23.40 -18.43
N GLN A 410 7.45 22.86 -19.27
CA GLN A 410 6.93 23.55 -20.46
C GLN A 410 5.75 24.49 -20.19
N VAL A 411 5.30 24.60 -18.93
CA VAL A 411 4.12 25.39 -18.54
C VAL A 411 4.56 26.61 -17.74
N ILE A 412 3.92 27.76 -18.00
CA ILE A 412 4.15 29.02 -17.30
C ILE A 412 2.88 29.39 -16.55
N TYR A 413 3.00 29.59 -15.24
CA TYR A 413 1.94 30.13 -14.40
C TYR A 413 2.18 31.62 -14.22
N ALA A 414 1.23 32.46 -14.61
CA ALA A 414 1.38 33.90 -14.52
C ALA A 414 0.16 34.59 -13.92
N ALA A 415 0.44 35.65 -13.14
CA ALA A 415 -0.52 36.59 -12.62
C ALA A 415 -0.17 37.97 -13.15
N ALA A 416 -1.18 38.66 -13.68
CA ALA A 416 -1.04 39.94 -14.36
C ALA A 416 -2.05 40.97 -13.84
N ARG A 417 -1.67 42.25 -13.82
CA ARG A 417 -2.55 43.35 -13.36
C ARG A 417 -2.60 44.46 -14.38
N ASP A 418 -3.82 44.93 -14.69
CA ASP A 418 -4.02 46.15 -15.50
C ASP A 418 -3.61 47.39 -14.68
N ILE A 419 -2.57 48.08 -15.15
CA ILE A 419 -2.08 49.34 -14.61
C ILE A 419 -2.30 50.53 -15.56
N THR A 420 -3.09 50.34 -16.64
CA THR A 420 -3.36 51.37 -17.66
C THR A 420 -3.96 52.63 -17.06
N HIS A 421 -4.97 52.49 -16.20
CA HIS A 421 -5.60 53.66 -15.59
C HIS A 421 -4.66 54.39 -14.62
N ARG A 422 -3.65 53.69 -14.05
CA ARG A 422 -2.61 54.33 -13.24
C ARG A 422 -1.66 55.14 -14.13
N LEU A 423 -1.12 54.52 -15.18
CA LEU A 423 -0.18 55.15 -16.12
C LEU A 423 -0.81 56.27 -16.96
N GLN A 424 -2.04 56.11 -17.43
CA GLN A 424 -2.75 57.12 -18.23
C GLN A 424 -3.07 58.35 -17.37
N ALA A 425 -3.54 58.14 -16.13
CA ALA A 425 -3.75 59.23 -15.18
C ALA A 425 -2.43 59.95 -14.82
N GLU A 426 -1.32 59.22 -14.68
CA GLU A 426 0.01 59.81 -14.45
C GLU A 426 0.49 60.64 -15.67
N LEU A 427 0.24 60.20 -16.91
CA LEU A 427 0.67 60.88 -18.13
C LEU A 427 -0.19 62.11 -18.49
N ASP A 428 -1.52 62.00 -18.44
CA ASP A 428 -2.42 63.12 -18.77
C ASP A 428 -2.34 64.23 -17.72
N LEU A 429 -2.15 63.86 -16.44
CA LEU A 429 -1.83 64.79 -15.36
C LEU A 429 -0.50 65.51 -15.61
N LYS A 430 0.51 64.83 -16.17
CA LYS A 430 1.82 65.41 -16.45
C LYS A 430 1.78 66.39 -17.63
N SER A 431 1.23 65.99 -18.78
CA SER A 431 1.19 66.86 -19.97
C SER A 431 0.36 68.12 -19.77
N THR A 432 -0.78 68.01 -19.08
CA THR A 432 -1.65 69.17 -18.82
C THR A 432 -1.03 70.12 -17.80
N LYS A 433 -0.28 69.59 -16.82
CA LYS A 433 0.44 70.37 -15.81
C LYS A 433 1.62 71.14 -16.41
N GLU A 434 2.44 70.51 -17.26
CA GLU A 434 3.62 71.13 -17.89
C GLU A 434 3.24 72.33 -18.80
N GLN A 435 2.16 72.24 -19.57
CA GLN A 435 1.73 73.33 -20.46
C GLN A 435 1.06 74.49 -19.70
N LEU A 436 0.40 74.22 -18.57
CA LEU A 436 -0.14 75.25 -17.70
C LEU A 436 1.00 75.99 -16.97
N GLU A 437 1.93 75.27 -16.35
CA GLU A 437 3.02 75.83 -15.53
C GLU A 437 3.87 76.87 -16.28
N LEU A 438 4.13 76.67 -17.58
CA LEU A 438 4.92 77.59 -18.41
C LEU A 438 4.28 78.97 -18.62
N VAL A 439 2.95 79.07 -18.73
CA VAL A 439 2.25 80.36 -18.87
C VAL A 439 2.21 81.11 -17.54
N LEU A 440 2.16 80.36 -16.44
CA LEU A 440 1.97 80.88 -15.08
C LEU A 440 3.26 81.42 -14.46
N GLN A 441 4.43 80.94 -14.89
CA GLN A 441 5.73 81.42 -14.40
C GLN A 441 6.10 82.81 -14.93
N ALA A 442 5.54 83.26 -16.06
CA ALA A 442 5.96 84.51 -16.72
C ALA A 442 5.39 85.81 -16.10
N SER A 443 4.28 85.75 -15.36
CA SER A 443 3.55 86.94 -14.85
C SER A 443 3.92 87.36 -13.42
N SER A 444 4.63 86.51 -12.67
CA SER A 444 5.03 86.74 -11.26
C SER A 444 3.92 86.92 -10.21
N GLU A 445 2.65 86.97 -10.59
CA GLU A 445 1.50 87.05 -9.68
C GLU A 445 1.03 85.67 -9.20
N GLY A 446 0.34 85.64 -8.08
CA GLY A 446 -0.36 84.45 -7.62
C GLY A 446 -1.77 84.40 -8.16
N PHE A 447 -2.14 83.41 -8.97
CA PHE A 447 -3.53 83.24 -9.43
C PHE A 447 -4.30 82.20 -8.62
N SER A 448 -5.63 82.28 -8.75
CA SER A 448 -6.64 81.37 -8.22
C SER A 448 -7.75 81.06 -9.21
N ASP A 449 -8.53 80.03 -8.96
CA ASP A 449 -9.62 79.62 -9.85
C ASP A 449 -10.76 78.96 -9.07
N TRP A 450 -11.85 79.70 -8.85
CA TRP A 450 -13.09 79.31 -8.17
C TRP A 450 -14.14 78.81 -9.15
N ASN A 451 -14.59 77.57 -9.01
CA ASN A 451 -15.84 77.13 -9.62
C ASN A 451 -17.04 77.46 -8.70
N LEU A 452 -17.93 78.37 -9.12
CA LEU A 452 -19.06 78.84 -8.31
C LEU A 452 -20.19 77.82 -8.16
N LEU A 453 -20.28 76.84 -9.06
CA LEU A 453 -21.28 75.77 -8.99
C LEU A 453 -20.84 74.65 -8.04
N THR A 454 -19.54 74.34 -7.96
CA THR A 454 -18.99 73.31 -7.04
C THR A 454 -18.46 73.88 -5.74
N HIS A 455 -18.24 75.20 -5.68
CA HIS A 455 -17.56 75.92 -4.60
C HIS A 455 -16.11 75.45 -4.32
N GLU A 456 -15.45 74.83 -5.30
CA GLU A 456 -14.01 74.50 -5.24
C GLU A 456 -13.16 75.70 -5.70
N ILE A 457 -11.99 75.93 -5.08
CA ILE A 457 -10.99 76.89 -5.55
C ILE A 457 -9.65 76.19 -5.80
N TYR A 458 -8.86 76.72 -6.73
CA TYR A 458 -7.44 76.41 -6.90
C TYR A 458 -6.57 77.63 -6.56
N PHE A 459 -5.31 77.43 -6.13
CA PHE A 459 -4.25 78.46 -6.03
C PHE A 459 -2.92 77.97 -6.58
N SER A 460 -2.14 78.92 -7.07
CA SER A 460 -0.91 78.63 -7.80
C SER A 460 0.36 78.49 -6.96
N PRO A 461 1.37 77.73 -7.42
CA PRO A 461 2.74 77.73 -6.87
C PRO A 461 3.28 79.12 -6.52
N ARG A 462 2.94 80.13 -7.35
CA ARG A 462 3.38 81.51 -7.18
C ARG A 462 2.62 82.26 -6.08
N TRP A 463 1.29 82.10 -6.02
CA TRP A 463 0.42 82.61 -4.95
C TRP A 463 0.87 82.11 -3.59
N LYS A 464 1.25 80.84 -3.57
CA LYS A 464 1.84 80.20 -2.42
C LYS A 464 3.20 80.82 -2.13
N SER A 465 4.11 80.96 -3.10
CA SER A 465 5.44 81.58 -2.86
C SER A 465 5.40 83.06 -2.46
N ILE A 466 4.30 83.75 -2.76
CA ILE A 466 3.94 85.08 -2.27
C ILE A 466 3.56 85.00 -0.79
N LEU A 467 2.74 84.02 -0.42
CA LEU A 467 2.61 83.54 0.94
C LEU A 467 3.90 82.84 1.43
N GLY A 468 5.08 83.01 0.80
CA GLY A 468 6.35 82.32 1.09
C GLY A 468 6.36 80.79 0.84
N TYR A 469 5.18 80.21 0.70
CA TYR A 469 4.80 78.89 0.22
C TYR A 469 5.77 78.34 -0.83
N GLN A 470 6.65 77.38 -0.51
CA GLN A 470 6.95 76.41 -1.56
C GLN A 470 5.62 75.72 -1.88
N ASP A 471 5.31 75.54 -3.16
CA ASP A 471 3.96 75.18 -3.64
C ASP A 471 3.29 74.01 -2.87
N HIS A 472 4.11 73.07 -2.42
CA HIS A 472 3.69 71.88 -1.69
C HIS A 472 3.27 72.12 -0.23
N GLU A 473 3.34 73.35 0.28
CA GLU A 473 2.95 73.70 1.66
C GLU A 473 1.70 74.60 1.72
N LEU A 474 0.98 74.76 0.62
CA LEU A 474 -0.32 75.42 0.66
C LEU A 474 -1.35 74.70 -0.20
N GLU A 475 -2.56 74.70 0.34
CA GLU A 475 -3.69 74.00 -0.21
C GLU A 475 -4.65 74.96 -0.94
N ASN A 476 -5.47 74.33 -1.75
CA ASN A 476 -6.23 74.91 -2.83
C ASN A 476 -7.70 74.53 -2.60
N SER A 477 -8.46 75.34 -1.86
CA SER A 477 -9.90 75.15 -1.62
C SER A 477 -10.57 76.47 -1.27
N LEU A 478 -11.89 76.64 -1.39
CA LEU A 478 -12.48 77.98 -1.20
C LEU A 478 -12.57 78.40 0.27
N ALA A 479 -12.98 77.53 1.19
CA ALA A 479 -12.79 77.88 2.59
C ALA A 479 -11.29 78.03 2.91
N MET A 480 -10.38 77.33 2.21
CA MET A 480 -8.93 77.53 2.32
C MET A 480 -8.48 78.89 1.77
N TRP A 481 -9.07 79.43 0.71
CA TRP A 481 -8.92 80.84 0.30
C TRP A 481 -9.31 81.75 1.44
N GLU A 482 -10.44 81.44 2.08
CA GLU A 482 -11.06 82.18 3.18
C GLU A 482 -10.42 81.95 4.55
N THR A 483 -9.48 81.00 4.69
CA THR A 483 -8.78 80.64 5.95
C THR A 483 -7.26 80.67 5.85
N VAL A 484 -6.65 80.67 4.66
CA VAL A 484 -5.49 81.53 4.50
C VAL A 484 -5.95 82.96 4.77
N MET A 485 -7.15 83.36 4.33
CA MET A 485 -7.77 84.63 4.73
C MET A 485 -8.18 84.72 6.20
N PHE A 486 -8.53 85.94 6.63
CA PHE A 486 -9.17 86.21 7.92
C PHE A 486 -10.70 86.34 7.77
N GLU A 487 -11.51 85.84 8.72
CA GLU A 487 -12.99 85.82 8.62
C GLU A 487 -13.63 87.21 8.46
N GLU A 488 -13.03 88.26 9.04
CA GLU A 488 -13.51 89.64 8.87
C GLU A 488 -13.38 90.09 7.40
N ASP A 489 -12.25 89.73 6.78
CA ASP A 489 -11.98 89.93 5.35
C ASP A 489 -12.76 88.92 4.48
N ARG A 490 -13.15 87.76 5.03
CA ARG A 490 -14.05 86.78 4.40
C ARG A 490 -15.49 87.25 4.35
N VAL A 491 -16.07 87.77 5.43
CA VAL A 491 -17.46 88.26 5.40
C VAL A 491 -17.56 89.40 4.39
N ALA A 492 -16.56 90.29 4.36
CA ALA A 492 -16.39 91.27 3.29
C ALA A 492 -16.25 90.60 1.89
N SER A 493 -15.43 89.55 1.76
CA SER A 493 -15.26 88.79 0.50
C SER A 493 -16.54 88.10 0.02
N LYS A 494 -17.29 87.44 0.91
CA LYS A 494 -18.54 86.71 0.63
C LYS A 494 -19.67 87.65 0.29
N GLN A 495 -19.77 88.77 1.00
CA GLN A 495 -20.75 89.80 0.69
C GLN A 495 -20.45 90.40 -0.69
N LEU A 496 -19.19 90.78 -0.95
CA LEU A 496 -18.73 91.25 -2.26
C LEU A 496 -18.93 90.20 -3.36
N THR A 497 -18.79 88.91 -3.04
CA THR A 497 -19.06 87.80 -3.97
C THR A 497 -20.54 87.73 -4.31
N GLN A 498 -21.42 87.75 -3.31
CA GLN A 498 -22.87 87.69 -3.52
C GLN A 498 -23.39 88.91 -4.30
N ASP A 499 -22.75 90.07 -4.17
CA ASP A 499 -23.12 91.28 -4.90
C ASP A 499 -22.56 91.30 -6.34
N TYR A 500 -21.33 90.82 -6.56
CA TYR A 500 -20.76 90.66 -7.90
C TYR A 500 -21.50 89.58 -8.71
N ASN A 501 -21.85 88.45 -8.08
CA ASN A 501 -22.61 87.36 -8.70
C ASN A 501 -24.06 87.75 -9.04
N ALA A 502 -24.64 88.72 -8.32
CA ALA A 502 -25.97 89.26 -8.61
C ALA A 502 -25.95 90.39 -9.66
N GLY A 503 -24.78 90.70 -10.25
CA GLY A 503 -24.61 91.79 -11.22
C GLY A 503 -24.79 93.19 -10.61
N ARG A 504 -24.68 93.33 -9.29
CA ARG A 504 -24.87 94.59 -8.56
C ARG A 504 -23.60 95.45 -8.49
N THR A 505 -22.45 94.85 -8.76
CA THR A 505 -21.15 95.52 -8.96
C THR A 505 -20.50 95.02 -10.25
N ASP A 506 -19.70 95.88 -10.90
CA ASP A 506 -18.99 95.59 -12.14
C ASP A 506 -17.54 95.11 -11.95
N HIS A 507 -17.03 95.13 -10.71
CA HIS A 507 -15.69 94.69 -10.34
C HIS A 507 -15.62 94.08 -8.94
N PHE A 508 -14.68 93.14 -8.74
CA PHE A 508 -14.36 92.50 -7.46
C PHE A 508 -12.91 92.81 -7.10
N SER A 509 -12.66 93.54 -6.01
CA SER A 509 -11.30 93.72 -5.46
C SER A 509 -11.29 94.04 -3.97
N LEU A 510 -10.40 93.38 -3.21
CA LEU A 510 -10.30 93.53 -1.76
C LEU A 510 -8.86 93.26 -1.27
N VAL A 511 -8.34 94.06 -0.34
CA VAL A 511 -7.14 93.71 0.43
C VAL A 511 -7.61 92.88 1.60
N GLN A 512 -7.07 91.67 1.68
CA GLN A 512 -7.50 90.68 2.64
C GLN A 512 -6.24 90.23 3.38
N ARG A 513 -6.37 89.99 4.67
CA ARG A 513 -5.30 89.38 5.45
C ARG A 513 -5.31 87.91 5.15
N TYR A 514 -4.13 87.38 4.95
CA TYR A 514 -3.77 86.04 4.53
C TYR A 514 -2.70 85.46 5.48
N HIS A 515 -2.22 84.22 5.30
CA HIS A 515 -1.21 83.59 6.15
C HIS A 515 0.02 83.11 5.36
N HIS A 516 1.22 83.58 5.72
CA HIS A 516 2.52 83.18 5.13
C HIS A 516 3.01 81.83 5.67
N LYS A 517 4.00 81.31 4.94
CA LYS A 517 4.93 80.19 5.14
C LYS A 517 5.64 80.13 6.45
N ASN A 518 6.28 81.23 6.79
CA ASN A 518 6.94 81.43 8.07
C ASN A 518 5.92 81.74 9.19
N GLY A 519 4.62 81.52 8.93
CA GLY A 519 3.51 81.68 9.87
C GLY A 519 3.06 83.12 10.11
N SER A 520 3.72 84.12 9.51
CA SER A 520 3.38 85.51 9.73
C SER A 520 2.20 85.95 8.82
N THR A 521 1.50 87.02 9.18
CA THR A 521 0.27 87.46 8.50
C THR A 521 0.55 88.12 7.15
N VAL A 522 0.30 87.40 6.06
CA VAL A 522 0.41 87.97 4.72
C VAL A 522 -0.72 88.91 4.47
N HIS A 523 -0.51 90.02 3.81
CA HIS A 523 -1.63 90.79 3.30
C HIS A 523 -1.61 90.61 1.80
N MET A 524 -2.74 90.30 1.16
CA MET A 524 -2.79 90.27 -0.31
C MET A 524 -3.99 91.03 -0.86
N LEU A 525 -3.75 91.69 -1.99
CA LEU A 525 -4.77 92.32 -2.80
C LEU A 525 -5.31 91.31 -3.84
N THR A 526 -6.61 91.04 -3.80
CA THR A 526 -7.29 90.09 -4.69
C THR A 526 -8.12 90.79 -5.77
N ARG A 527 -8.24 90.19 -6.96
CA ARG A 527 -9.16 90.56 -8.06
C ARG A 527 -9.77 89.30 -8.69
N ILE A 528 -11.02 89.34 -9.18
CA ILE A 528 -11.72 88.15 -9.76
C ILE A 528 -12.52 88.52 -11.04
N LEU A 529 -12.58 87.59 -12.02
CA LEU A 529 -13.33 87.66 -13.28
C LEU A 529 -14.29 86.47 -13.47
N HIS A 530 -15.41 86.66 -14.18
CA HIS A 530 -16.40 85.60 -14.48
C HIS A 530 -16.19 84.87 -15.82
N VAL A 531 -16.53 83.58 -15.84
CA VAL A 531 -16.65 82.73 -17.05
C VAL A 531 -18.09 82.19 -17.15
N MET A 532 -18.64 82.13 -18.36
CA MET A 532 -20.07 81.90 -18.65
C MET A 532 -20.31 80.78 -19.68
N ASP A 533 -21.55 80.25 -19.74
CA ASP A 533 -22.02 79.25 -20.72
C ASP A 533 -22.53 79.88 -22.05
N ASP A 534 -22.77 79.07 -23.10
CA ASP A 534 -23.32 79.51 -24.41
C ASP A 534 -24.73 80.14 -24.31
N GLU A 535 -25.40 80.02 -23.16
CA GLU A 535 -26.70 80.63 -22.85
C GLU A 535 -26.59 81.92 -21.98
N GLY A 536 -25.39 82.28 -21.51
CA GLY A 536 -25.08 83.55 -20.84
C GLY A 536 -25.13 83.59 -19.31
N ARG A 537 -25.00 82.45 -18.59
CA ARG A 537 -24.97 82.40 -17.11
C ARG A 537 -23.55 82.21 -16.56
N VAL A 538 -23.26 82.79 -15.39
CA VAL A 538 -21.96 82.69 -14.72
C VAL A 538 -21.79 81.34 -14.02
N VAL A 539 -20.68 80.65 -14.28
CA VAL A 539 -20.40 79.30 -13.78
C VAL A 539 -19.06 79.18 -13.02
N ARG A 540 -18.10 80.08 -13.29
CA ARG A 540 -16.72 80.02 -12.75
C ARG A 540 -16.14 81.44 -12.59
N MET A 541 -15.18 81.58 -11.68
CA MET A 541 -14.61 82.81 -11.14
C MET A 541 -13.07 82.66 -11.07
N VAL A 542 -12.30 83.33 -11.93
CA VAL A 542 -10.83 83.20 -11.95
C VAL A 542 -10.20 84.45 -11.33
N GLY A 543 -9.25 84.29 -10.40
CA GLY A 543 -8.70 85.38 -9.60
C GLY A 543 -7.18 85.58 -9.69
N SER A 544 -6.72 86.78 -9.35
CA SER A 544 -5.29 87.12 -9.20
C SER A 544 -5.01 87.87 -7.90
N HIS A 545 -3.84 87.62 -7.31
CA HIS A 545 -3.47 88.07 -5.97
C HIS A 545 -2.00 88.51 -5.87
N LEU A 546 -1.76 89.54 -5.06
CA LEU A 546 -0.47 90.23 -4.92
C LEU A 546 -0.15 90.55 -3.45
N ASP A 547 1.10 90.30 -3.05
CA ASP A 547 1.65 90.50 -1.69
C ASP A 547 1.76 91.98 -1.24
N VAL A 548 1.30 92.30 -0.02
CA VAL A 548 1.47 93.59 0.70
C VAL A 548 1.80 93.40 2.21
N THR A 549 2.26 92.20 2.58
CA THR A 549 2.52 91.62 3.91
C THR A 549 3.31 92.41 4.95
N PRO A 550 4.49 92.99 4.66
CA PRO A 550 5.43 93.42 5.69
C PRO A 550 4.90 94.53 6.61
N THR A 551 3.76 95.10 6.23
CA THR A 551 3.09 96.24 6.84
C THR A 551 2.35 95.91 8.15
N VAL A 552 2.05 94.63 8.47
CA VAL A 552 1.14 94.30 9.61
C VAL A 552 1.61 93.18 10.55
N GLU A 553 2.47 92.27 10.09
CA GLU A 553 2.93 91.10 10.87
C GLU A 553 3.55 91.45 12.23
N MET A 554 4.17 92.63 12.32
CA MET A 554 4.90 93.09 13.50
C MET A 554 4.01 93.34 14.74
N GLN A 555 2.68 93.42 14.58
CA GLN A 555 1.75 93.59 15.71
C GLN A 555 1.00 92.32 16.13
N ALA A 556 0.91 91.29 15.27
CA ALA A 556 0.14 90.07 15.57
C ALA A 556 0.99 88.94 16.18
N ALA A 557 2.26 88.81 15.76
CA ALA A 557 3.10 87.65 16.09
C ALA A 557 3.29 87.39 17.60
N LEU A 558 3.31 88.44 18.43
CA LEU A 558 3.50 88.32 19.88
C LEU A 558 2.28 87.66 20.57
N GLN A 559 1.06 87.92 20.12
CA GLN A 559 -0.16 87.34 20.69
C GLN A 559 -0.45 85.94 20.14
N THR A 560 -0.17 85.71 18.85
CA THR A 560 -0.42 84.41 18.21
C THR A 560 0.51 83.31 18.76
N SER A 561 1.77 83.62 19.09
CA SER A 561 2.71 82.64 19.65
C SER A 561 2.25 82.07 21.01
N GLU A 562 1.71 82.90 21.90
CA GLU A 562 1.16 82.45 23.19
C GLU A 562 -0.08 81.57 23.01
N MET A 563 -0.98 81.94 22.09
CA MET A 563 -2.18 81.16 21.79
C MET A 563 -1.86 79.82 21.08
N GLN A 564 -0.91 79.81 20.15
CA GLN A 564 -0.48 78.60 19.44
C GLN A 564 0.24 77.61 20.36
N LEU A 565 1.14 78.08 21.24
CA LEU A 565 1.76 77.24 22.26
C LEU A 565 0.69 76.62 23.17
N SER A 566 -0.24 77.41 23.68
CA SER A 566 -1.34 76.89 24.51
C SER A 566 -2.23 75.90 23.74
N GLY A 567 -2.55 76.19 22.47
CA GLY A 567 -3.34 75.30 21.60
C GLY A 567 -2.66 73.95 21.38
N VAL A 568 -1.40 73.94 20.93
CA VAL A 568 -0.61 72.72 20.68
C VAL A 568 -0.39 71.92 21.97
N LEU A 569 -0.10 72.59 23.09
CA LEU A 569 0.05 71.92 24.38
C LEU A 569 -1.27 71.27 24.80
N ASN A 570 -2.41 71.94 24.67
CA ASN A 570 -3.71 71.44 25.13
C ASN A 570 -4.35 70.39 24.20
N SER A 571 -4.02 70.39 22.91
CA SER A 571 -4.49 69.37 21.94
C SER A 571 -3.55 68.16 21.80
N SER A 572 -2.36 68.21 22.41
CA SER A 572 -1.40 67.12 22.40
C SER A 572 -1.95 65.86 23.07
N LEU A 573 -1.95 64.75 22.32
CA LEU A 573 -2.21 63.39 22.84
C LEU A 573 -1.07 62.89 23.76
N ASP A 574 0.06 63.59 23.79
CA ASP A 574 1.14 63.38 24.74
C ASP A 574 1.01 64.34 25.92
N GLY A 575 1.33 63.87 27.12
CA GLY A 575 1.52 64.73 28.27
C GLY A 575 2.79 65.57 28.09
N ILE A 576 2.68 66.89 28.19
CA ILE A 576 3.80 67.83 28.05
C ILE A 576 3.90 68.66 29.32
N MET A 577 5.10 68.71 29.90
CA MET A 577 5.39 69.42 31.14
C MET A 577 6.77 70.10 31.08
N ALA A 578 6.94 71.18 31.84
CA ALA A 578 8.24 71.84 31.99
C ALA A 578 8.53 72.13 33.46
N PHE A 579 9.79 72.04 33.83
CA PHE A 579 10.30 72.18 35.19
C PHE A 579 11.42 73.20 35.29
N GLN A 580 11.47 73.95 36.39
CA GLN A 580 12.61 74.74 36.80
C GLN A 580 13.44 73.99 37.83
N SER A 581 14.76 74.04 37.71
CA SER A 581 15.67 73.41 38.68
C SER A 581 15.68 74.21 39.99
N VAL A 582 15.54 73.53 41.12
CA VAL A 582 15.79 74.11 42.45
C VAL A 582 17.17 73.64 42.89
N ARG A 583 18.08 74.60 43.14
CA ARG A 583 19.50 74.32 43.45
C ARG A 583 19.86 74.72 44.87
N GLN A 584 20.81 74.00 45.47
CA GLN A 584 21.49 74.40 46.69
C GLN A 584 23.01 74.30 46.45
N GLY A 585 23.61 75.43 46.06
CA GLY A 585 24.93 75.43 45.40
C GLY A 585 24.79 74.94 43.95
N ASP A 586 25.77 74.19 43.45
CA ASP A 586 25.71 73.62 42.09
C ASP A 586 24.77 72.40 41.97
N LEU A 587 24.41 71.78 43.10
CA LEU A 587 23.57 70.58 43.15
C LEU A 587 22.09 70.93 42.95
N VAL A 588 21.43 70.27 41.99
CA VAL A 588 19.97 70.32 41.81
C VAL A 588 19.32 69.40 42.85
N ILE A 589 18.58 70.00 43.80
CA ILE A 589 17.94 69.30 44.91
C ILE A 589 16.46 68.97 44.66
N ASP A 590 15.79 69.70 43.78
CA ASP A 590 14.37 69.51 43.46
C ASP A 590 14.01 70.16 42.11
N PHE A 591 12.77 70.02 41.66
CA PHE A 591 12.22 70.62 40.45
C PHE A 591 10.86 71.28 40.72
N THR A 592 10.65 72.52 40.27
CA THR A 592 9.36 73.21 40.37
C THR A 592 8.61 73.12 39.05
N TRP A 593 7.32 72.77 39.06
CA TRP A 593 6.49 72.73 37.85
C TRP A 593 6.26 74.14 37.29
N LEU A 594 6.74 74.41 36.07
CA LEU A 594 6.48 75.63 35.30
C LEU A 594 5.29 75.49 34.36
N LEU A 595 5.12 74.31 33.76
CA LEU A 595 4.10 74.03 32.77
C LEU A 595 3.64 72.57 32.90
N CYS A 596 2.35 72.32 32.68
CA CYS A 596 1.76 70.99 32.59
C CYS A 596 0.48 71.11 31.76
N ASN A 597 0.40 70.38 30.64
CA ASN A 597 -0.82 70.33 29.83
C ASN A 597 -1.89 69.40 30.47
N PRO A 598 -3.17 69.46 30.03
CA PRO A 598 -4.23 68.61 30.56
C PRO A 598 -3.88 67.12 30.48
N THR A 599 -3.35 66.66 29.34
CA THR A 599 -2.96 65.26 29.11
C THR A 599 -1.92 64.75 30.11
N ALA A 600 -0.90 65.55 30.44
CA ALA A 600 0.09 65.22 31.47
C ALA A 600 -0.54 65.15 32.86
N ALA A 601 -1.44 66.09 33.17
CA ALA A 601 -2.12 66.14 34.45
C ALA A 601 -3.02 64.90 34.65
N ASP A 602 -3.80 64.52 33.62
CA ASP A 602 -4.67 63.34 33.62
C ASP A 602 -3.88 62.01 33.66
N LEU A 603 -2.75 61.92 32.96
CA LEU A 603 -1.82 60.78 33.03
C LEU A 603 -1.22 60.61 34.43
N LEU A 604 -0.91 61.72 35.11
CA LEU A 604 -0.36 61.72 36.47
C LEU A 604 -1.44 61.63 37.57
N GLY A 605 -2.73 61.78 37.23
CA GLY A 605 -3.86 61.72 38.17
C GLY A 605 -4.07 63.00 39.00
N HIS A 606 -3.68 64.15 38.48
CA HIS A 606 -3.76 65.47 39.15
C HIS A 606 -4.39 66.51 38.23
N THR A 607 -4.79 67.67 38.76
CA THR A 607 -5.15 68.83 37.92
C THR A 607 -3.93 69.72 37.67
N PRO A 608 -3.82 70.45 36.54
CA PRO A 608 -2.68 71.35 36.30
C PRO A 608 -2.48 72.37 37.44
N SER A 609 -3.57 72.88 38.01
CA SER A 609 -3.59 73.79 39.17
C SER A 609 -3.05 73.19 40.48
N GLN A 610 -3.00 71.87 40.63
CA GLN A 610 -2.39 71.19 41.78
C GLN A 610 -0.87 71.01 41.62
N LEU A 611 -0.39 70.99 40.37
CA LEU A 611 1.02 70.76 40.03
C LEU A 611 1.80 72.07 39.91
N LEU A 612 1.28 73.05 39.16
CA LEU A 612 1.97 74.30 38.82
C LEU A 612 2.46 75.07 40.06
N GLY A 613 3.73 75.47 40.06
CA GLY A 613 4.38 76.19 41.15
C GLY A 613 4.69 75.36 42.40
N LYS A 614 4.31 74.08 42.45
CA LYS A 614 4.75 73.13 43.50
C LYS A 614 6.10 72.52 43.13
N ARG A 615 6.78 71.96 44.12
CA ARG A 615 7.97 71.15 43.89
C ARG A 615 7.59 69.69 43.63
N LEU A 616 8.42 69.00 42.86
CA LEU A 616 8.21 67.63 42.42
C LEU A 616 8.28 66.65 43.60
N LEU A 617 9.22 66.87 44.52
CA LEU A 617 9.37 66.04 45.73
C LEU A 617 8.30 66.33 46.80
N ASP A 618 7.79 67.56 46.88
CA ASP A 618 6.67 67.91 47.78
C ASP A 618 5.39 67.11 47.44
N LEU A 619 5.17 66.81 46.16
CA LEU A 619 4.01 66.07 45.65
C LEU A 619 4.21 64.54 45.67
N HIS A 620 5.45 64.06 45.52
CA HIS A 620 5.76 62.63 45.55
C HIS A 620 7.00 62.34 46.44
N PRO A 621 6.87 62.34 47.78
CA PRO A 621 8.00 62.29 48.71
C PRO A 621 8.87 61.03 48.62
N HIS A 622 8.34 59.94 48.08
CA HIS A 622 9.06 58.66 47.96
C HIS A 622 9.93 58.56 46.68
N ARG A 623 9.89 59.55 45.77
CA ARG A 623 10.58 59.49 44.47
C ARG A 623 12.07 59.81 44.45
N HIS A 624 12.69 60.03 45.61
CA HIS A 624 14.15 60.20 45.72
C HIS A 624 14.98 59.01 45.19
N VAL A 625 14.34 57.86 44.92
CA VAL A 625 14.97 56.61 44.45
C VAL A 625 14.50 56.22 43.03
N ASP A 626 13.58 56.97 42.41
CA ASP A 626 12.99 56.62 41.11
C ASP A 626 13.88 57.06 39.92
N THR A 627 13.94 56.22 38.89
CA THR A 627 14.68 56.44 37.64
C THR A 627 14.32 57.73 36.91
N LEU A 628 13.10 58.25 37.08
CA LEU A 628 12.67 59.49 36.43
C LEU A 628 13.32 60.74 37.04
N PHE A 629 13.55 60.79 38.36
CA PHE A 629 14.15 61.96 39.01
C PHE A 629 15.65 62.08 38.67
N SER A 630 16.37 60.95 38.68
CA SER A 630 17.77 60.88 38.28
C SER A 630 17.96 61.19 36.79
N LEU A 631 17.06 60.75 35.91
CA LEU A 631 17.03 61.13 34.49
C LEU A 631 16.86 62.65 34.32
N CYS A 632 15.93 63.28 35.03
CA CYS A 632 15.77 64.74 35.03
C CYS A 632 17.04 65.48 35.50
N GLN A 633 17.69 65.01 36.58
CA GLN A 633 18.97 65.56 37.04
C GLN A 633 20.08 65.39 36.00
N GLN A 634 20.14 64.23 35.32
CA GLN A 634 21.12 63.97 34.27
C GLN A 634 20.93 64.89 33.07
N VAL A 635 19.70 65.09 32.58
CA VAL A 635 19.41 65.98 31.44
C VAL A 635 19.80 67.43 31.74
N VAL A 636 19.50 67.94 32.95
CA VAL A 636 19.85 69.32 33.34
C VAL A 636 21.36 69.51 33.50
N SER A 637 22.06 68.54 34.07
CA SER A 637 23.51 68.61 34.30
C SER A 637 24.34 68.39 33.04
N THR A 638 23.99 67.39 32.21
CA THR A 638 24.72 67.04 30.99
C THR A 638 24.29 67.83 29.75
N GLY A 639 23.04 68.31 29.72
CA GLY A 639 22.44 68.97 28.55
C GLY A 639 22.07 68.03 27.39
N GLN A 640 22.32 66.73 27.50
CA GLN A 640 21.94 65.76 26.46
C GLN A 640 20.45 65.39 26.59
N PRO A 641 19.70 65.33 25.48
CA PRO A 641 18.32 64.84 25.48
C PRO A 641 18.29 63.33 25.76
N VAL A 642 17.27 62.86 26.48
CA VAL A 642 17.09 61.44 26.79
C VAL A 642 15.68 61.00 26.38
N GLN A 643 15.58 59.91 25.62
CA GLN A 643 14.34 59.21 25.29
C GLN A 643 14.41 57.80 25.86
N GLN A 644 13.41 57.41 26.67
CA GLN A 644 13.35 56.08 27.27
C GLN A 644 11.90 55.66 27.56
N SER A 645 11.55 54.41 27.28
CA SER A 645 10.32 53.79 27.79
C SER A 645 10.50 53.37 29.24
N VAL A 646 9.62 53.84 30.13
CA VAL A 646 9.64 53.56 31.56
C VAL A 646 8.31 52.91 31.95
N HIS A 647 8.38 51.79 32.67
CA HIS A 647 7.19 51.17 33.26
C HIS A 647 6.74 51.99 34.47
N TYR A 648 5.52 52.52 34.42
CA TYR A 648 5.01 53.47 35.40
C TYR A 648 3.83 52.86 36.15
N ARG A 649 4.03 52.67 37.46
CA ARG A 649 3.05 52.08 38.36
C ARG A 649 2.73 53.06 39.48
N HIS A 650 1.50 53.56 39.53
CA HIS A 650 1.08 54.54 40.52
C HIS A 650 -0.38 54.29 40.94
N GLN A 651 -0.60 54.11 42.25
CA GLN A 651 -1.87 53.66 42.82
C GLN A 651 -2.37 52.38 42.12
N ASP A 652 -3.54 52.41 41.48
CA ASP A 652 -4.18 51.28 40.81
C ASP A 652 -3.95 51.26 39.27
N ARG A 653 -3.08 52.12 38.73
CA ARG A 653 -2.73 52.14 37.29
C ARG A 653 -1.31 51.61 37.06
N ASP A 654 -1.19 50.67 36.12
CA ASP A 654 0.05 50.00 35.71
C ASP A 654 0.16 50.10 34.18
N PHE A 655 1.06 50.95 33.67
CA PHE A 655 1.12 51.32 32.25
C PHE A 655 2.53 51.70 31.80
N TRP A 656 2.80 51.63 30.49
CA TRP A 656 4.10 51.97 29.90
C TRP A 656 4.09 53.39 29.36
N LEU A 657 4.99 54.23 29.87
CA LEU A 657 5.21 55.59 29.37
C LEU A 657 6.47 55.64 28.52
N GLU A 658 6.37 56.10 27.27
CA GLU A 658 7.53 56.64 26.56
C GLU A 658 7.78 58.06 27.06
N VAL A 659 8.98 58.34 27.57
CA VAL A 659 9.35 59.63 28.15
C VAL A 659 10.52 60.22 27.36
N ILE A 660 10.38 61.46 26.90
CA ILE A 660 11.45 62.24 26.27
C ILE A 660 11.69 63.49 27.11
N ALA A 661 12.91 63.65 27.63
CA ALA A 661 13.30 64.80 28.44
C ALA A 661 14.44 65.58 27.76
N VAL A 662 14.28 66.89 27.65
CA VAL A 662 15.23 67.82 27.00
C VAL A 662 15.51 69.02 27.89
N LYS A 663 16.73 69.55 27.88
CA LYS A 663 17.10 70.70 28.69
C LYS A 663 16.46 71.99 28.16
N LEU A 664 15.86 72.79 29.05
CA LEU A 664 15.20 74.06 28.73
C LEU A 664 15.61 75.11 29.76
N GLY A 665 16.57 75.98 29.40
CA GLY A 665 17.12 76.98 30.32
C GLY A 665 17.83 76.35 31.53
N ASP A 666 17.56 76.86 32.74
CA ASP A 666 17.95 76.22 34.01
C ASP A 666 16.85 75.24 34.50
N GLY A 667 16.46 74.35 33.60
CA GLY A 667 15.29 73.49 33.75
C GLY A 667 15.23 72.44 32.64
N LEU A 668 14.09 71.76 32.54
CA LEU A 668 13.87 70.74 31.52
C LEU A 668 12.41 70.70 31.07
N ALA A 669 12.18 70.30 29.82
CA ALA A 669 10.87 69.94 29.29
C ALA A 669 10.79 68.42 29.14
N VAL A 670 9.65 67.84 29.48
CA VAL A 670 9.36 66.41 29.35
C VAL A 670 8.10 66.23 28.52
N THR A 671 8.13 65.32 27.55
CA THR A 671 6.94 64.74 26.95
C THR A 671 6.78 63.29 27.42
N CYS A 672 5.53 62.84 27.59
CA CYS A 672 5.21 61.47 27.94
C CYS A 672 3.99 60.94 27.16
N ARG A 673 4.09 59.72 26.63
CA ARG A 673 3.03 59.02 25.88
C ARG A 673 2.73 57.67 26.49
N ASP A 674 1.45 57.35 26.68
CA ASP A 674 1.04 55.98 27.01
C ASP A 674 1.17 55.08 25.77
N ILE A 675 2.10 54.12 25.84
CA ILE A 675 2.38 53.14 24.78
C ILE A 675 1.90 51.73 25.15
N THR A 676 1.04 51.60 26.16
CA THR A 676 0.65 50.29 26.73
C THR A 676 -0.04 49.39 25.71
N ALA A 677 -0.98 49.91 24.92
CA ALA A 677 -1.64 49.11 23.87
C ALA A 677 -0.66 48.61 22.81
N LEU A 678 0.30 49.45 22.39
CA LEU A 678 1.35 49.09 21.45
C LEU A 678 2.27 48.00 22.03
N LYS A 679 2.72 48.17 23.28
CA LYS A 679 3.57 47.19 23.97
C LYS A 679 2.85 45.87 24.24
N GLN A 680 1.54 45.89 24.53
CA GLN A 680 0.74 44.67 24.67
C GLN A 680 0.58 43.94 23.33
N SER A 681 0.35 44.65 22.22
CA SER A 681 0.28 44.04 20.89
C SER A 681 1.64 43.47 20.44
N GLU A 682 2.73 44.19 20.68
CA GLU A 682 4.10 43.72 20.41
C GLU A 682 4.42 42.45 21.20
N LEU A 683 4.12 42.43 22.50
CA LEU A 683 4.34 41.27 23.36
C LEU A 683 3.46 40.07 22.95
N ALA A 684 2.19 40.31 22.59
CA ALA A 684 1.29 39.27 22.12
C ALA A 684 1.74 38.67 20.78
N LEU A 685 2.25 39.49 19.85
CA LEU A 685 2.83 39.03 18.59
C LEU A 685 4.12 38.23 18.81
N GLN A 686 5.00 38.68 19.71
CA GLN A 686 6.21 37.95 20.11
C GLN A 686 5.87 36.59 20.73
N GLN A 687 4.90 36.55 21.66
CA GLN A 687 4.42 35.29 22.26
C GLN A 687 3.78 34.35 21.23
N SER A 688 3.01 34.89 20.28
CA SER A 688 2.41 34.10 19.19
C SER A 688 3.47 33.54 18.25
N ASN A 689 4.45 34.35 17.84
CA ASN A 689 5.55 33.93 16.98
C ASN A 689 6.44 32.89 17.67
N GLN A 690 6.78 33.06 18.95
CA GLN A 690 7.52 32.05 19.71
C GLN A 690 6.74 30.73 19.75
N LYS A 691 5.44 30.78 20.09
CA LYS A 691 4.59 29.59 20.11
C LYS A 691 4.45 28.92 18.73
N LEU A 692 4.46 29.69 17.65
CA LEU A 692 4.49 29.16 16.28
C LEU A 692 5.83 28.50 15.96
N GLN A 693 6.96 29.10 16.35
CA GLN A 693 8.29 28.49 16.19
C GLN A 693 8.42 27.18 16.97
N ASP A 694 7.98 27.16 18.23
CA ASP A 694 7.96 25.96 19.08
C ASP A 694 7.08 24.84 18.45
N ASN A 695 5.91 25.20 17.92
CA ASN A 695 5.02 24.28 17.21
C ASN A 695 5.64 23.75 15.91
N VAL A 696 6.29 24.61 15.11
CA VAL A 696 6.95 24.21 13.85
C VAL A 696 8.10 23.23 14.13
N ALA A 697 8.94 23.52 15.11
CA ALA A 697 10.01 22.61 15.53
C ALA A 697 9.46 21.25 16.00
N SER A 698 8.37 21.25 16.79
CA SER A 698 7.72 20.01 17.23
C SER A 698 7.09 19.21 16.08
N LEU A 699 6.56 19.88 15.05
CA LEU A 699 6.03 19.23 13.85
C LEU A 699 7.14 18.64 12.97
N GLN A 700 8.24 19.37 12.79
CA GLN A 700 9.42 18.89 12.04
C GLN A 700 10.02 17.63 12.68
N GLN A 701 10.20 17.62 14.00
CA GLN A 701 10.68 16.42 14.71
C GLN A 701 9.74 15.22 14.49
N ARG A 702 8.42 15.41 14.54
CA ARG A 702 7.44 14.33 14.27
C ARG A 702 7.47 13.86 12.81
N GLN A 703 7.77 14.74 11.87
CA GLN A 703 7.92 14.38 10.46
C GLN A 703 9.15 13.48 10.25
N GLU A 704 10.28 13.82 10.88
CA GLU A 704 11.49 12.97 10.87
C GLU A 704 11.26 11.62 11.55
N GLU A 705 10.55 11.59 12.70
CA GLU A 705 10.16 10.34 13.38
C GLU A 705 9.27 9.45 12.48
N MET A 706 8.33 10.04 11.72
CA MET A 706 7.48 9.28 10.78
C MET A 706 8.23 8.79 9.53
N LEU A 707 9.21 9.56 9.02
CA LEU A 707 10.03 9.14 7.87
C LEU A 707 10.87 7.90 8.23
N HIS A 708 11.61 7.94 9.34
CA HIS A 708 12.40 6.80 9.81
C HIS A 708 11.54 5.57 10.14
N LEU A 709 10.31 5.75 10.66
CA LEU A 709 9.34 4.65 10.84
C LEU A 709 8.91 4.04 9.49
N GLY A 710 8.74 4.86 8.46
CA GLY A 710 8.40 4.42 7.10
C GLY A 710 9.54 3.59 6.49
N GLU A 711 10.76 4.13 6.50
CA GLU A 711 11.97 3.44 6.03
C GLU A 711 12.20 2.11 6.77
N MET A 712 12.03 2.10 8.10
CA MET A 712 12.13 0.88 8.90
C MET A 712 11.11 -0.18 8.46
N ASN A 713 9.86 0.21 8.21
CA ASN A 713 8.81 -0.71 7.81
C ASN A 713 9.05 -1.27 6.40
N GLU A 714 9.42 -0.42 5.43
CA GLU A 714 9.74 -0.84 4.06
C GLU A 714 10.94 -1.80 4.04
N PHE A 715 12.03 -1.47 4.75
CA PHE A 715 13.21 -2.32 4.80
C PHE A 715 12.91 -3.69 5.41
N ILE A 716 12.20 -3.74 6.54
CA ILE A 716 11.90 -5.03 7.20
C ILE A 716 10.92 -5.88 6.35
N GLN A 717 9.98 -5.27 5.62
CA GLN A 717 9.13 -6.00 4.67
C GLN A 717 9.91 -6.58 3.48
N SER A 718 11.04 -5.99 3.11
CA SER A 718 11.91 -6.50 2.03
C SER A 718 12.78 -7.70 2.43
N CYS A 719 12.97 -7.94 3.73
CA CYS A 719 13.81 -9.03 4.24
C CYS A 719 13.27 -10.41 3.83
N LEU A 720 14.18 -11.32 3.47
CA LEU A 720 13.86 -12.70 3.10
C LEU A 720 13.99 -13.67 4.27
N THR A 721 14.81 -13.33 5.28
CA THR A 721 15.05 -14.16 6.46
C THR A 721 14.94 -13.35 7.74
N VAL A 722 14.65 -14.02 8.86
CA VAL A 722 14.59 -13.38 10.18
C VAL A 722 15.97 -12.87 10.62
N GLN A 723 17.04 -13.56 10.23
CA GLN A 723 18.44 -13.20 10.53
C GLN A 723 18.84 -11.85 9.91
N GLU A 724 18.42 -11.60 8.67
CA GLU A 724 18.61 -10.34 7.94
C GLU A 724 17.86 -9.20 8.64
N ALA A 725 16.61 -9.44 9.04
CA ALA A 725 15.81 -8.48 9.77
C ALA A 725 16.45 -8.07 11.11
N TYR A 726 17.01 -9.02 11.89
CA TYR A 726 17.71 -8.71 13.15
C TYR A 726 18.92 -7.80 12.97
N GLN A 727 19.68 -7.96 11.88
CA GLN A 727 20.83 -7.10 11.56
C GLN A 727 20.36 -5.69 11.19
N ALA A 728 19.33 -5.57 10.37
CA ALA A 728 18.77 -4.29 9.94
C ALA A 728 18.15 -3.49 11.12
N MET A 729 17.45 -4.17 12.02
CA MET A 729 16.73 -3.54 13.14
C MET A 729 17.62 -2.65 14.03
N ALA A 730 18.87 -3.04 14.32
CA ALA A 730 19.76 -2.18 15.11
C ALA A 730 20.05 -0.84 14.43
N THR A 731 20.29 -0.86 13.11
CA THR A 731 20.60 0.34 12.33
C THR A 731 19.37 1.23 12.14
N LEU A 732 18.19 0.64 11.94
CA LEU A 732 16.94 1.36 11.67
C LEU A 732 16.28 1.93 12.95
N VAL A 733 16.44 1.28 14.10
CA VAL A 733 15.86 1.74 15.37
C VAL A 733 16.72 2.81 16.05
N ALA A 734 18.03 2.84 15.83
CA ALA A 734 18.92 3.80 16.49
C ALA A 734 18.58 5.29 16.22
N PRO A 735 18.23 5.72 14.98
CA PRO A 735 17.80 7.09 14.69
C PRO A 735 16.50 7.51 15.41
N LEU A 736 15.60 6.58 15.69
CA LEU A 736 14.33 6.86 16.38
C LEU A 736 14.50 7.14 17.89
N PHE A 737 15.62 6.69 18.48
CA PHE A 737 15.88 6.84 19.92
C PHE A 737 17.27 7.43 20.19
N PRO A 738 17.56 8.68 19.76
CA PRO A 738 18.83 9.33 20.02
C PRO A 738 19.07 9.45 21.53
N HIS A 739 20.30 9.14 21.93
CA HIS A 739 20.78 9.08 23.33
C HIS A 739 20.13 8.01 24.23
N CYS A 740 19.39 7.05 23.66
CA CYS A 740 18.94 5.86 24.37
C CYS A 740 19.72 4.64 23.88
N GLY A 741 20.07 3.74 24.80
CA GLY A 741 20.50 2.40 24.45
C GLY A 741 19.30 1.44 24.46
N GLY A 742 19.40 0.34 23.74
CA GLY A 742 18.32 -0.63 23.70
C GLY A 742 18.71 -1.96 23.07
N SER A 743 17.84 -2.94 23.24
CA SER A 743 18.06 -4.30 22.76
C SER A 743 16.73 -4.96 22.39
N ILE A 744 16.76 -5.82 21.37
CA ILE A 744 15.64 -6.71 21.03
C ILE A 744 15.98 -8.11 21.53
N PHE A 745 15.04 -8.72 22.22
CA PHE A 745 15.09 -10.12 22.62
C PHE A 745 13.99 -10.91 21.94
N ILE A 746 14.27 -12.15 21.57
CA ILE A 746 13.30 -13.08 20.99
C ILE A 746 13.21 -14.32 21.87
N ILE A 747 12.00 -14.81 22.09
CA ILE A 747 11.74 -15.97 22.94
C ILE A 747 11.94 -17.24 22.10
N ASN A 748 12.84 -18.12 22.54
CA ASN A 748 13.03 -19.43 21.93
C ASN A 748 11.94 -20.40 22.44
N PRO A 749 11.01 -20.88 21.59
CA PRO A 749 9.87 -21.68 22.05
C PRO A 749 10.28 -23.03 22.67
N SER A 750 11.37 -23.62 22.18
CA SER A 750 11.84 -24.94 22.63
C SER A 750 12.62 -24.92 23.94
N ARG A 751 13.23 -23.77 24.28
CA ARG A 751 14.09 -23.62 25.46
C ARG A 751 13.55 -22.65 26.52
N ASN A 752 12.47 -21.93 26.20
CA ASN A 752 11.76 -21.01 27.10
C ASN A 752 12.66 -19.94 27.75
N TYR A 753 13.62 -19.42 26.99
CA TYR A 753 14.41 -18.23 27.34
C TYR A 753 14.22 -17.14 26.27
N ALA A 754 14.48 -15.90 26.66
CA ALA A 754 14.60 -14.74 25.78
C ALA A 754 16.10 -14.50 25.48
N GLU A 755 16.46 -14.51 24.20
CA GLU A 755 17.83 -14.33 23.68
C GLU A 755 17.95 -12.98 23.00
N MET A 756 19.04 -12.25 23.26
CA MET A 756 19.31 -10.98 22.61
C MET A 756 19.72 -11.20 21.15
N VAL A 757 18.92 -10.68 20.21
CA VAL A 757 19.20 -10.78 18.77
C VAL A 757 19.91 -9.55 18.22
N THR A 758 19.69 -8.37 18.82
CA THR A 758 20.32 -7.13 18.37
C THR A 758 20.31 -6.04 19.46
N THR A 759 21.21 -5.07 19.37
CA THR A 759 21.37 -3.99 20.35
C THR A 759 21.89 -2.70 19.70
N TRP A 760 21.52 -1.55 20.25
CA TRP A 760 21.97 -0.23 19.81
C TRP A 760 22.29 0.69 21.00
N GLY A 761 23.00 1.78 20.71
CA GLY A 761 23.53 2.70 21.72
C GLY A 761 24.88 2.24 22.31
N HIS A 762 25.51 3.14 23.05
CA HIS A 762 26.76 2.85 23.76
C HIS A 762 26.42 2.29 25.15
N ASP A 763 27.18 1.28 25.59
CA ASP A 763 26.98 0.45 26.79
C ASP A 763 25.76 -0.51 26.75
N HIS A 764 26.06 -1.82 26.78
CA HIS A 764 25.04 -2.87 26.87
C HIS A 764 24.69 -3.14 28.34
N THR A 765 23.46 -2.83 28.76
CA THR A 765 23.03 -2.86 30.16
C THR A 765 21.96 -3.92 30.49
N SER A 766 21.95 -5.04 29.77
CA SER A 766 21.06 -6.19 30.07
C SER A 766 21.89 -7.48 30.25
N MET A 767 21.23 -8.60 30.52
CA MET A 767 21.74 -9.95 30.26
C MET A 767 21.55 -10.30 28.78
N THR A 768 22.41 -11.17 28.23
CA THR A 768 22.31 -11.66 26.83
C THR A 768 21.22 -12.72 26.65
N GLU A 769 21.02 -13.57 27.66
CA GLU A 769 19.92 -14.53 27.76
C GLU A 769 19.28 -14.43 29.15
N PHE A 770 17.96 -14.55 29.24
CA PHE A 770 17.23 -14.59 30.51
C PHE A 770 15.91 -15.36 30.40
N HIS A 771 15.34 -15.81 31.53
CA HIS A 771 14.06 -16.52 31.52
C HIS A 771 12.88 -15.51 31.52
N PRO A 772 11.78 -15.70 30.75
CA PRO A 772 10.72 -14.69 30.63
C PRO A 772 10.10 -14.19 31.94
N GLN A 773 10.17 -14.99 33.01
CA GLN A 773 9.71 -14.58 34.36
C GLN A 773 10.59 -13.52 35.04
N ASP A 774 11.83 -13.33 34.59
CA ASP A 774 12.75 -12.29 35.09
C ASP A 774 12.42 -10.88 34.56
N CYS A 775 11.51 -10.79 33.58
CA CYS A 775 10.97 -9.55 33.04
C CYS A 775 9.50 -9.34 33.46
N TRP A 776 9.20 -8.22 34.12
CA TRP A 776 7.83 -7.84 34.49
C TRP A 776 6.93 -7.61 33.29
N ALA A 777 7.48 -7.12 32.16
CA ALA A 777 6.70 -6.84 30.96
C ALA A 777 6.18 -8.12 30.30
N LEU A 778 7.07 -9.10 30.10
CA LEU A 778 6.71 -10.42 29.58
C LEU A 778 5.72 -11.13 30.51
N ARG A 779 6.00 -11.15 31.82
CA ARG A 779 5.14 -11.79 32.82
C ARG A 779 3.71 -11.21 32.90
N ARG A 780 3.53 -9.92 32.57
CA ARG A 780 2.24 -9.22 32.62
C ARG A 780 1.58 -9.04 31.26
N GLY A 781 2.28 -9.35 30.17
CA GLY A 781 1.87 -9.04 28.80
C GLY A 781 1.60 -7.54 28.55
N ARG A 782 2.26 -6.63 29.29
CA ARG A 782 2.07 -5.17 29.20
C ARG A 782 3.40 -4.43 29.37
N SER A 783 3.45 -3.17 28.95
CA SER A 783 4.61 -2.30 29.18
C SER A 783 4.98 -2.20 30.66
N HIS A 784 6.29 -2.20 30.95
CA HIS A 784 6.83 -2.01 32.30
C HIS A 784 7.98 -1.00 32.27
N GLN A 785 7.77 0.15 32.91
CA GLN A 785 8.77 1.19 33.08
C GLN A 785 9.27 1.22 34.52
N VAL A 786 10.53 1.58 34.72
CA VAL A 786 11.10 1.88 36.03
C VAL A 786 11.92 3.16 35.95
N ASP A 787 11.56 4.13 36.78
CA ASP A 787 12.20 5.45 36.90
C ASP A 787 13.39 5.43 37.88
N PRO A 788 14.24 6.48 37.92
CA PRO A 788 15.44 6.50 38.75
C PRO A 788 15.09 6.35 40.24
N GLY A 789 15.84 5.50 40.94
CA GLY A 789 15.64 5.26 42.38
C GLY A 789 14.53 4.27 42.76
N GLN A 790 13.68 3.81 41.83
CA GLN A 790 12.71 2.74 42.10
C GLN A 790 13.37 1.34 42.08
N THR A 791 14.16 1.03 43.10
CA THR A 791 14.98 -0.20 43.14
C THR A 791 14.17 -1.50 43.22
N GLY A 792 13.01 -1.50 43.89
CA GLY A 792 12.23 -2.72 44.14
C GLY A 792 11.42 -3.29 42.97
N LEU A 793 11.29 -2.56 41.85
CA LEU A 793 10.46 -2.95 40.69
C LEU A 793 11.27 -3.23 39.42
N ARG A 794 12.60 -3.29 39.52
CA ARG A 794 13.47 -3.58 38.38
C ARG A 794 13.37 -5.04 37.92
N CYS A 795 13.41 -5.24 36.61
CA CYS A 795 13.51 -6.57 36.00
C CYS A 795 14.90 -7.16 36.28
N ARG A 796 14.99 -8.46 36.56
CA ARG A 796 16.26 -9.11 36.92
C ARG A 796 17.26 -9.20 35.76
N HIS A 797 16.77 -9.18 34.52
CA HIS A 797 17.63 -9.14 33.35
C HIS A 797 18.33 -7.79 33.12
N SER A 798 17.92 -6.71 33.81
CA SER A 798 18.42 -5.35 33.59
C SER A 798 19.59 -5.00 34.50
N ASN A 799 20.79 -4.90 33.92
CA ASN A 799 22.03 -4.49 34.56
C ASN A 799 22.27 -2.96 34.56
N ALA A 800 21.33 -2.17 34.04
CA ALA A 800 21.42 -0.70 34.02
C ALA A 800 21.67 -0.11 35.43
N PRO A 801 22.43 0.99 35.57
CA PRO A 801 22.69 1.62 36.87
C PRO A 801 21.39 2.11 37.53
N ALA A 802 21.33 2.20 38.86
CA ALA A 802 20.11 2.54 39.61
C ALA A 802 19.53 3.95 39.31
N THR A 803 20.33 4.79 38.67
CA THR A 803 20.00 6.14 38.19
C THR A 803 19.42 6.18 36.77
N ALA A 804 19.44 5.07 36.03
CA ALA A 804 18.89 4.98 34.68
C ALA A 804 17.39 4.66 34.68
N ILE A 805 16.68 5.15 33.66
CA ILE A 805 15.31 4.75 33.36
C ILE A 805 15.37 3.53 32.43
N THR A 806 14.47 2.57 32.66
CA THR A 806 14.35 1.37 31.82
C THR A 806 12.90 1.16 31.41
N LEU A 807 12.67 0.87 30.12
CA LEU A 807 11.36 0.57 29.54
C LEU A 807 11.40 -0.81 28.86
N CYS A 808 10.54 -1.70 29.32
CA CYS A 808 10.37 -3.05 28.79
C CYS A 808 9.01 -3.14 28.08
N LEU A 809 9.00 -3.41 26.77
CA LEU A 809 7.79 -3.54 25.95
C LEU A 809 7.70 -4.97 25.40
N PRO A 810 6.64 -5.74 25.72
CA PRO A 810 6.48 -7.08 25.19
C PRO A 810 6.13 -7.00 23.70
N MET A 811 6.84 -7.74 22.87
CA MET A 811 6.58 -7.83 21.44
C MET A 811 5.50 -8.88 21.20
N GLN A 812 4.31 -8.45 20.80
CA GLN A 812 3.12 -9.30 20.68
C GLN A 812 2.54 -9.25 19.27
N ALA A 813 2.22 -10.41 18.71
CA ALA A 813 1.54 -10.55 17.43
C ALA A 813 0.60 -11.76 17.49
N GLN A 814 -0.58 -11.65 16.88
CA GLN A 814 -1.58 -12.74 16.78
C GLN A 814 -2.00 -13.39 18.14
N GLY A 815 -1.78 -12.71 19.26
CA GLY A 815 -2.08 -13.21 20.61
C GLY A 815 -0.91 -13.88 21.33
N GLU A 816 0.22 -14.11 20.64
CA GLU A 816 1.44 -14.65 21.22
C GLU A 816 2.46 -13.55 21.54
N THR A 817 3.36 -13.81 22.51
CA THR A 817 4.49 -12.92 22.82
C THR A 817 5.75 -13.49 22.19
N LEU A 818 6.26 -12.82 21.16
CA LEU A 818 7.44 -13.23 20.39
C LEU A 818 8.75 -12.85 21.09
N GLY A 819 8.75 -11.80 21.92
CA GLY A 819 9.98 -11.18 22.36
C GLY A 819 9.80 -9.99 23.31
N LEU A 820 10.89 -9.28 23.56
CA LEU A 820 10.94 -8.06 24.35
C LEU A 820 11.73 -6.98 23.59
N PHE A 821 11.12 -5.82 23.42
CA PHE A 821 11.80 -4.59 23.05
C PHE A 821 12.20 -3.84 24.33
N TYR A 822 13.50 -3.68 24.56
CA TYR A 822 14.07 -3.07 25.76
C TYR A 822 14.75 -1.74 25.40
N LEU A 823 14.45 -0.70 26.16
CA LEU A 823 15.06 0.62 26.08
C LEU A 823 15.58 1.04 27.45
N TRP A 824 16.70 1.77 27.46
CA TRP A 824 17.23 2.41 28.65
C TRP A 824 17.87 3.77 28.33
N ALA A 825 17.91 4.66 29.32
CA ALA A 825 18.52 5.98 29.20
C ALA A 825 19.25 6.37 30.50
N ALA A 826 20.42 6.98 30.37
CA ALA A 826 21.20 7.51 31.49
C ALA A 826 20.77 8.95 31.80
N GLY A 827 20.04 9.16 32.90
CA GLY A 827 19.69 10.51 33.35
C GLY A 827 18.35 10.63 34.08
N ALA A 828 18.05 11.85 34.53
CA ALA A 828 16.86 12.17 35.31
C ALA A 828 15.59 12.42 34.47
N ASP A 829 15.72 12.50 33.15
CA ASP A 829 14.61 12.81 32.24
C ASP A 829 13.76 11.57 31.94
N GLN A 830 12.59 11.48 32.60
CA GLN A 830 11.57 10.47 32.33
C GLN A 830 11.34 10.34 30.81
N PHE A 831 11.20 9.10 30.29
CA PHE A 831 10.77 8.89 28.91
C PHE A 831 9.48 9.69 28.66
N PRO A 832 9.46 10.72 27.79
CA PRO A 832 8.25 11.50 27.54
C PRO A 832 7.16 10.59 26.98
N ALA A 833 5.89 10.87 27.29
CA ALA A 833 4.77 10.05 26.84
C ALA A 833 4.78 9.80 25.31
N ALA A 834 5.23 10.80 24.53
CA ALA A 834 5.46 10.67 23.09
C ALA A 834 6.52 9.60 22.74
N LYS A 835 7.69 9.58 23.40
CA LYS A 835 8.71 8.54 23.19
C LYS A 835 8.25 7.16 23.65
N GLN A 836 7.45 7.07 24.71
CA GLN A 836 6.84 5.80 25.14
C GLN A 836 5.86 5.27 24.09
N GLN A 837 5.04 6.15 23.50
CA GLN A 837 4.12 5.81 22.42
C GLN A 837 4.87 5.40 21.15
N LEU A 838 5.91 6.14 20.76
CA LEU A 838 6.80 5.79 19.64
C LEU A 838 7.45 4.42 19.84
N ALA A 839 8.04 4.16 21.01
CA ALA A 839 8.62 2.85 21.36
C ALA A 839 7.60 1.72 21.30
N ARG A 840 6.35 1.98 21.69
CA ARG A 840 5.25 1.02 21.57
C ARG A 840 4.89 0.74 20.11
N THR A 841 4.76 1.77 19.27
CA THR A 841 4.50 1.61 17.84
C THR A 841 5.64 0.85 17.15
N VAL A 842 6.90 1.16 17.48
CA VAL A 842 8.07 0.40 17.00
C VAL A 842 7.98 -1.07 17.43
N ALA A 843 7.74 -1.36 18.71
CA ALA A 843 7.61 -2.73 19.20
C ALA A 843 6.45 -3.49 18.51
N GLU A 844 5.29 -2.86 18.30
CA GLU A 844 4.14 -3.45 17.61
C GLU A 844 4.46 -3.76 16.12
N GLN A 845 5.11 -2.84 15.39
CA GLN A 845 5.54 -3.06 14.00
C GLN A 845 6.58 -4.17 13.87
N LEU A 846 7.62 -4.15 14.74
CA LEU A 846 8.64 -5.20 14.78
C LEU A 846 8.03 -6.58 15.10
N SER A 847 7.03 -6.64 15.99
CA SER A 847 6.31 -7.88 16.32
C SER A 847 5.59 -8.46 15.11
N LEU A 848 4.82 -7.61 14.40
CA LEU A 848 4.05 -8.03 13.23
C LEU A 848 4.97 -8.49 12.09
N ALA A 849 6.07 -7.77 11.85
CA ALA A 849 7.01 -8.12 10.80
C ALA A 849 7.75 -9.44 11.08
N ILE A 850 8.21 -9.67 12.32
CA ILE A 850 8.84 -10.94 12.71
C ILE A 850 7.84 -12.10 12.64
N ALA A 851 6.58 -11.89 13.05
CA ALA A 851 5.52 -12.89 12.89
C ALA A 851 5.34 -13.29 11.42
N ASN A 852 5.30 -12.31 10.52
CA ASN A 852 5.12 -12.55 9.09
C ASN A 852 6.34 -13.26 8.46
N LEU A 853 7.56 -12.92 8.86
CA LEU A 853 8.78 -13.61 8.41
C LEU A 853 8.81 -15.07 8.92
N ASN A 854 8.56 -15.30 10.22
CA ASN A 854 8.46 -16.64 10.80
C ASN A 854 7.36 -17.48 10.12
N LEU A 855 6.20 -16.88 9.82
CA LEU A 855 5.10 -17.54 9.12
C LEU A 855 5.51 -17.90 7.68
N ARG A 856 6.17 -16.99 6.96
CA ARG A 856 6.65 -17.22 5.59
C ARG A 856 7.70 -18.33 5.53
N GLU A 857 8.66 -18.33 6.47
CA GLU A 857 9.68 -19.37 6.61
C GLU A 857 9.06 -20.73 7.00
N THR A 858 8.08 -20.73 7.91
CA THR A 858 7.32 -21.93 8.29
C THR A 858 6.52 -22.49 7.10
N LEU A 859 5.84 -21.63 6.33
CA LEU A 859 5.10 -22.03 5.13
C LEU A 859 6.03 -22.56 4.03
N GLN A 860 7.21 -21.96 3.85
CA GLN A 860 8.25 -22.50 2.95
C GLN A 860 8.72 -23.87 3.41
N HIS A 861 9.03 -24.05 4.70
CA HIS A 861 9.43 -25.34 5.25
C HIS A 861 8.34 -26.41 5.12
N GLN A 862 7.07 -26.07 5.36
CA GLN A 862 5.93 -26.95 5.13
C GLN A 862 5.71 -27.27 3.65
N SER A 863 5.96 -26.32 2.74
CA SER A 863 5.82 -26.52 1.29
C SER A 863 6.91 -27.40 0.66
N ILE A 864 8.06 -27.59 1.31
CA ILE A 864 9.17 -28.42 0.79
C ILE A 864 9.37 -29.74 1.56
N ARG A 865 8.65 -29.96 2.67
CA ARG A 865 8.73 -31.19 3.48
C ARG A 865 7.44 -32.00 3.45
N ASP A 866 7.57 -33.29 3.73
CA ASP A 866 6.43 -34.17 4.02
C ASP A 866 6.01 -33.97 5.49
N PRO A 867 4.74 -33.66 5.78
CA PRO A 867 4.29 -33.29 7.11
C PRO A 867 4.30 -34.45 8.11
N LEU A 868 4.23 -35.70 7.64
CA LEU A 868 4.24 -36.88 8.51
C LEU A 868 5.66 -37.21 9.00
N THR A 869 6.60 -37.37 8.08
CA THR A 869 7.96 -37.88 8.37
C THR A 869 8.96 -36.77 8.70
N GLY A 870 8.68 -35.53 8.28
CA GLY A 870 9.60 -34.39 8.34
C GLY A 870 10.75 -34.46 7.32
N LEU A 871 10.75 -35.45 6.42
CA LEU A 871 11.67 -35.52 5.27
C LEU A 871 11.32 -34.45 4.23
N PHE A 872 12.19 -34.23 3.24
CA PHE A 872 11.80 -33.42 2.08
C PHE A 872 10.71 -34.12 1.26
N ASN A 873 9.86 -33.37 0.56
CA ASN A 873 8.83 -33.95 -0.29
C ASN A 873 9.37 -34.31 -1.69
N ARG A 874 8.59 -35.11 -2.43
CA ARG A 874 8.94 -35.56 -3.78
C ARG A 874 9.25 -34.42 -4.76
N ARG A 875 8.55 -33.29 -4.69
CA ARG A 875 8.82 -32.14 -5.57
C ARG A 875 10.22 -31.57 -5.34
N TYR A 876 10.59 -31.39 -4.06
CA TYR A 876 11.93 -30.93 -3.70
C TYR A 876 13.02 -31.93 -4.12
N LEU A 877 12.73 -33.24 -4.09
CA LEU A 877 13.63 -34.27 -4.64
C LEU A 877 13.89 -34.07 -6.14
N GLU A 878 12.82 -33.94 -6.93
CA GLU A 878 12.91 -33.84 -8.39
C GLU A 878 13.68 -32.57 -8.81
N GLU A 879 13.36 -31.42 -8.20
CA GLU A 879 14.06 -30.15 -8.44
C GLU A 879 15.55 -30.21 -7.99
N SER A 880 15.84 -30.76 -6.81
CA SER A 880 17.21 -30.81 -6.27
C SER A 880 18.11 -31.81 -6.99
N LEU A 881 17.61 -32.99 -7.34
CA LEU A 881 18.39 -34.01 -8.06
C LEU A 881 18.84 -33.49 -9.43
N GLN A 882 17.97 -32.76 -10.13
CA GLN A 882 18.29 -32.20 -11.43
C GLN A 882 19.35 -31.09 -11.33
N GLN A 883 19.34 -30.28 -10.27
CA GLN A 883 20.41 -29.31 -9.98
C GLN A 883 21.74 -30.00 -9.63
N GLU A 884 21.71 -31.03 -8.79
CA GLU A 884 22.93 -31.75 -8.41
C GLU A 884 23.57 -32.47 -9.60
N ILE A 885 22.80 -33.11 -10.47
CA ILE A 885 23.36 -33.72 -11.70
C ILE A 885 24.07 -32.67 -12.57
N GLN A 886 23.53 -31.45 -12.69
CA GLN A 886 24.22 -30.35 -13.40
C GLN A 886 25.47 -29.82 -12.68
N ARG A 887 25.57 -29.97 -11.35
CA ARG A 887 26.78 -29.64 -10.57
C ARG A 887 27.84 -30.75 -10.73
N ALA A 888 27.42 -32.00 -10.60
CA ALA A 888 28.24 -33.20 -10.80
C ALA A 888 28.84 -33.30 -12.20
N GLN A 889 28.06 -33.02 -13.25
CA GLN A 889 28.55 -32.96 -14.63
C GLN A 889 29.65 -31.91 -14.83
N ARG A 890 29.55 -30.74 -14.19
CA ARG A 890 30.56 -29.67 -14.31
C ARG A 890 31.85 -29.94 -13.54
N HIS A 891 31.75 -30.56 -12.38
CA HIS A 891 32.91 -30.82 -11.51
C HIS A 891 33.44 -32.26 -11.61
N ASN A 892 32.79 -33.13 -12.39
CA ASN A 892 33.10 -34.56 -12.55
C ASN A 892 33.12 -35.34 -11.21
N HIS A 893 32.10 -35.13 -10.37
CA HIS A 893 31.93 -35.85 -9.09
C HIS A 893 30.72 -36.81 -9.16
N PRO A 894 30.75 -37.96 -8.46
CA PRO A 894 29.64 -38.90 -8.45
C PRO A 894 28.48 -38.43 -7.57
N ILE A 895 27.27 -38.94 -7.84
CA ILE A 895 26.11 -38.79 -6.93
C ILE A 895 25.56 -40.19 -6.64
N GLY A 896 25.43 -40.55 -5.38
CA GLY A 896 24.73 -41.76 -4.95
C GLY A 896 23.22 -41.52 -4.85
N ILE A 897 22.43 -42.50 -5.27
CA ILE A 897 20.98 -42.55 -5.03
C ILE A 897 20.66 -43.84 -4.30
N ILE A 898 19.87 -43.75 -3.24
CA ILE A 898 19.31 -44.90 -2.53
C ILE A 898 17.80 -44.76 -2.57
N MET A 899 17.10 -45.73 -3.14
CA MET A 899 15.66 -45.91 -2.95
C MET A 899 15.44 -46.93 -1.82
N LEU A 900 14.50 -46.66 -0.92
CA LEU A 900 14.21 -47.45 0.27
C LEU A 900 12.72 -47.68 0.39
N ASP A 901 12.34 -48.89 0.79
CA ASP A 901 10.96 -49.27 1.07
C ASP A 901 10.91 -50.16 2.32
N ILE A 902 9.91 -49.93 3.17
CA ILE A 902 9.70 -50.69 4.40
C ILE A 902 8.99 -52.00 4.05
N ASP A 903 9.69 -53.12 4.26
CA ASP A 903 9.16 -54.44 3.95
C ASP A 903 7.88 -54.72 4.76
N TYR A 904 6.85 -55.24 4.08
CA TYR A 904 5.58 -55.63 4.68
C TYR A 904 4.84 -54.50 5.43
N PHE A 905 5.10 -53.23 5.11
CA PHE A 905 4.44 -52.09 5.76
C PHE A 905 2.91 -52.17 5.74
N LYS A 906 2.31 -52.64 4.64
CA LYS A 906 0.87 -52.93 4.60
C LYS A 906 0.41 -53.89 5.71
N ALA A 907 1.17 -54.94 6.04
CA ALA A 907 0.81 -55.85 7.13
C ALA A 907 0.86 -55.17 8.51
N VAL A 908 1.71 -54.15 8.69
CA VAL A 908 1.72 -53.32 9.91
C VAL A 908 0.43 -52.51 10.01
N ASN A 909 0.02 -51.85 8.91
CA ASN A 909 -1.26 -51.13 8.84
C ASN A 909 -2.47 -52.04 9.07
N ASP A 910 -2.51 -53.20 8.41
CA ASP A 910 -3.61 -54.16 8.50
C ASP A 910 -3.71 -54.81 9.90
N THR A 911 -2.60 -54.90 10.65
CA THR A 911 -2.55 -55.50 12.00
C THR A 911 -2.77 -54.50 13.14
N TYR A 912 -2.20 -53.30 13.03
CA TYR A 912 -2.16 -52.32 14.14
C TYR A 912 -2.90 -51.01 13.84
N GLY A 913 -3.43 -50.85 12.62
CA GLY A 913 -4.08 -49.62 12.14
C GLY A 913 -3.12 -48.60 11.54
N HIS A 914 -3.67 -47.65 10.78
CA HIS A 914 -2.88 -46.63 10.09
C HIS A 914 -2.08 -45.74 11.05
N ASP A 915 -2.61 -45.41 12.23
CA ASP A 915 -1.89 -44.60 13.24
C ASP A 915 -0.56 -45.25 13.68
N ALA A 916 -0.50 -46.58 13.72
CA ALA A 916 0.71 -47.33 14.04
C ALA A 916 1.72 -47.36 12.88
N GLY A 917 1.21 -47.42 11.63
CA GLY A 917 2.04 -47.26 10.43
C GLY A 917 2.62 -45.86 10.30
N ASP A 918 1.83 -44.83 10.60
CA ASP A 918 2.27 -43.42 10.63
C ASP A 918 3.39 -43.20 11.66
N LEU A 919 3.28 -43.81 12.85
CA LEU A 919 4.36 -43.83 13.84
C LEU A 919 5.63 -44.57 13.35
N ALA A 920 5.48 -45.66 12.60
CA ALA A 920 6.61 -46.35 11.99
C ALA A 920 7.30 -45.49 10.91
N LEU A 921 6.52 -44.80 10.06
CA LEU A 921 7.04 -43.84 9.06
C LEU A 921 7.74 -42.65 9.72
N GLN A 922 7.18 -42.10 10.80
CA GLN A 922 7.82 -41.06 11.62
C GLN A 922 9.16 -41.52 12.19
N ALA A 923 9.22 -42.74 12.71
CA ALA A 923 10.43 -43.31 13.30
C ALA A 923 11.53 -43.58 12.25
N VAL A 924 11.18 -44.11 11.08
CA VAL A 924 12.12 -44.27 9.95
C VAL A 924 12.57 -42.90 9.42
N GLY A 925 11.65 -41.95 9.25
CA GLY A 925 11.96 -40.57 8.85
C GLY A 925 12.86 -39.83 9.85
N LYS A 926 12.80 -40.18 11.15
CA LYS A 926 13.75 -39.71 12.16
C LYS A 926 15.14 -40.33 11.97
N ILE A 927 15.25 -41.66 11.82
CA ILE A 927 16.54 -42.33 11.54
C ILE A 927 17.23 -41.70 10.32
N LEU A 928 16.48 -41.52 9.23
CA LEU A 928 17.04 -40.96 8.00
C LEU A 928 17.58 -39.53 8.25
N ARG A 929 16.84 -38.65 8.94
CA ARG A 929 17.32 -37.30 9.31
C ARG A 929 18.55 -37.29 10.20
N GLU A 930 18.69 -38.25 11.12
CA GLU A 930 19.84 -38.34 12.03
C GLU A 930 21.07 -39.02 11.41
N ARG A 931 20.92 -39.75 10.29
CA ARG A 931 22.00 -40.47 9.59
C ARG A 931 22.57 -39.76 8.36
N VAL A 932 21.83 -38.82 7.78
CA VAL A 932 22.30 -38.02 6.63
C VAL A 932 23.25 -36.88 7.03
N ARG A 933 24.19 -36.52 6.15
CA ARG A 933 25.00 -35.30 6.27
C ARG A 933 24.15 -34.09 5.89
N GLY A 934 24.59 -32.89 6.27
CA GLY A 934 23.93 -31.64 5.84
C GLY A 934 23.92 -31.41 4.31
N SER A 935 24.77 -32.11 3.55
CA SER A 935 24.80 -32.14 2.08
C SER A 935 23.80 -33.13 1.46
N ASP A 936 23.34 -34.11 2.22
CA ASP A 936 22.58 -35.24 1.70
C ASP A 936 21.08 -34.94 1.84
N ILE A 937 20.28 -35.37 0.86
CA ILE A 937 18.86 -35.02 0.77
C ILE A 937 18.03 -36.29 0.94
N ALA A 938 17.41 -36.47 2.12
CA ALA A 938 16.46 -37.55 2.36
C ALA A 938 15.02 -37.05 2.16
N CYS A 939 14.29 -37.74 1.28
CA CYS A 939 12.94 -37.39 0.87
C CYS A 939 11.98 -38.56 1.08
N ARG A 940 10.69 -38.25 1.30
CA ARG A 940 9.60 -39.21 1.12
C ARG A 940 9.11 -39.11 -0.32
N TYR A 941 9.20 -40.21 -1.06
CA TYR A 941 8.89 -40.27 -2.49
C TYR A 941 7.47 -40.80 -2.75
N GLY A 942 7.04 -41.77 -1.95
CA GLY A 942 5.72 -42.41 -2.01
C GLY A 942 5.10 -42.64 -0.63
N GLY A 943 4.21 -43.62 -0.51
CA GLY A 943 3.52 -43.96 0.75
C GLY A 943 4.50 -44.43 1.83
N GLU A 944 5.14 -45.58 1.57
CA GLU A 944 6.20 -46.19 2.40
C GLU A 944 7.60 -46.10 1.76
N GLU A 945 7.72 -45.39 0.64
CA GLU A 945 8.95 -45.22 -0.13
C GLU A 945 9.70 -43.94 0.24
N MET A 946 10.99 -44.07 0.54
CA MET A 946 11.92 -42.96 0.78
C MET A 946 13.07 -43.01 -0.22
N THR A 947 13.62 -41.85 -0.56
CA THR A 947 14.76 -41.74 -1.47
C THR A 947 15.81 -40.81 -0.87
N LEU A 948 17.08 -41.19 -0.96
CA LEU A 948 18.22 -40.38 -0.54
C LEU A 948 19.07 -39.99 -1.73
N ILE A 949 19.40 -38.69 -1.83
CA ILE A 949 20.42 -38.15 -2.71
C ILE A 949 21.69 -37.92 -1.88
N LEU A 950 22.81 -38.44 -2.37
CA LEU A 950 24.12 -38.40 -1.72
C LEU A 950 25.13 -37.73 -2.67
N PRO A 951 25.22 -36.38 -2.69
CA PRO A 951 26.22 -35.68 -3.49
C PRO A 951 27.65 -36.10 -3.12
N GLU A 952 28.53 -36.13 -4.12
CA GLU A 952 29.95 -36.51 -3.99
C GLU A 952 30.18 -37.94 -3.44
N SER A 953 29.14 -38.79 -3.42
CA SER A 953 29.21 -40.16 -2.93
C SER A 953 29.44 -41.15 -4.07
N ALA A 954 30.61 -41.81 -4.06
CA ALA A 954 30.90 -42.93 -4.94
C ALA A 954 29.99 -44.15 -4.66
N LEU A 955 29.86 -45.05 -5.63
CA LEU A 955 28.97 -46.21 -5.55
C LEU A 955 29.17 -47.06 -4.29
N THR A 956 30.41 -47.42 -3.97
CA THR A 956 30.77 -48.27 -2.82
C THR A 956 30.45 -47.60 -1.47
N VAL A 957 30.61 -46.27 -1.38
CA VAL A 957 30.25 -45.49 -0.18
C VAL A 957 28.72 -45.40 -0.03
N THR A 958 28.02 -45.31 -1.16
CA THR A 958 26.55 -45.26 -1.23
C THR A 958 25.94 -46.60 -0.80
N GLU A 959 26.49 -47.73 -1.27
CA GLU A 959 26.12 -49.08 -0.86
C GLU A 959 26.35 -49.32 0.64
N GLN A 960 27.53 -48.96 1.17
CA GLN A 960 27.82 -49.05 2.61
C GLN A 960 26.85 -48.21 3.46
N ARG A 961 26.42 -47.05 2.96
CA ARG A 961 25.42 -46.20 3.63
C ARG A 961 24.03 -46.79 3.59
N ALA A 962 23.62 -47.39 2.48
CA ALA A 962 22.36 -48.12 2.38
C ALA A 962 22.32 -49.27 3.40
N GLU A 963 23.39 -50.07 3.51
CA GLU A 963 23.43 -51.20 4.44
C GLU A 963 23.45 -50.75 5.91
N ALA A 964 24.14 -49.64 6.21
CA ALA A 964 24.09 -49.03 7.54
C ALA A 964 22.69 -48.53 7.91
N ILE A 965 21.94 -47.94 6.97
CA ILE A 965 20.55 -47.51 7.18
C ILE A 965 19.65 -48.73 7.41
N ARG A 966 19.79 -49.79 6.60
CA ARG A 966 19.04 -51.04 6.72
C ARG A 966 19.17 -51.66 8.12
N LEU A 967 20.41 -51.77 8.61
CA LEU A 967 20.71 -52.34 9.92
C LEU A 967 20.13 -51.55 11.10
N GLU A 968 19.95 -50.23 10.97
CA GLU A 968 19.27 -49.43 12.00
C GLU A 968 17.75 -49.57 11.96
N ILE A 969 17.15 -49.73 10.77
CA ILE A 969 15.72 -50.02 10.63
C ILE A 969 15.40 -51.41 11.21
N GLU A 970 16.27 -52.41 10.99
CA GLU A 970 16.18 -53.75 11.59
C GLU A 970 16.21 -53.74 13.14
N ARG A 971 16.93 -52.77 13.71
CA ARG A 971 17.00 -52.51 15.15
C ARG A 971 15.87 -51.64 15.68
N LEU A 972 15.10 -50.98 14.81
CA LEU A 972 14.04 -50.07 15.22
C LEU A 972 12.97 -50.80 16.04
N ARG A 973 12.51 -50.13 17.10
CA ARG A 973 11.46 -50.60 18.01
C ARG A 973 10.49 -49.44 18.20
N VAL A 974 9.24 -49.63 17.76
CA VAL A 974 8.19 -48.61 17.88
C VAL A 974 7.21 -49.09 18.95
N ASP A 975 7.04 -48.30 20.00
CA ASP A 975 6.00 -48.54 21.02
C ASP A 975 4.70 -47.89 20.54
N TYR A 976 3.66 -48.72 20.36
CA TYR A 976 2.31 -48.27 20.08
C TYR A 976 1.37 -48.77 21.19
N GLN A 977 0.91 -47.84 22.03
CA GLN A 977 -0.01 -48.12 23.15
C GLN A 977 0.47 -49.21 24.13
N GLY A 978 1.79 -49.37 24.32
CA GLY A 978 2.39 -50.41 25.16
C GLY A 978 2.69 -51.72 24.42
N ILE A 979 2.40 -51.80 23.12
CA ILE A 979 2.77 -52.92 22.24
C ILE A 979 4.01 -52.51 21.44
N LEU A 980 5.12 -53.22 21.66
CA LEU A 980 6.32 -53.05 20.85
C LEU A 980 6.14 -53.70 19.46
N ILE A 981 5.99 -52.87 18.43
CA ILE A 981 6.02 -53.32 17.03
C ILE A 981 7.48 -53.54 16.63
N ASN A 982 7.84 -54.80 16.35
CA ASN A 982 9.17 -55.19 15.90
C ASN A 982 9.19 -56.59 15.27
N PRO A 983 10.24 -56.94 14.50
CA PRO A 983 11.20 -56.03 13.86
C PRO A 983 10.61 -55.40 12.59
N PHE A 984 11.12 -54.23 12.19
CA PHE A 984 10.90 -53.68 10.85
C PHE A 984 12.06 -54.10 9.96
N THR A 985 11.83 -54.53 8.72
CA THR A 985 12.91 -54.70 7.74
C THR A 985 12.72 -53.75 6.58
N ALA A 986 13.78 -53.49 5.81
CA ALA A 986 13.72 -52.62 4.64
C ALA A 986 14.51 -53.23 3.48
N SER A 987 13.95 -53.06 2.29
CA SER A 987 14.65 -53.32 1.02
C SER A 987 15.19 -52.00 0.48
N LEU A 988 16.41 -52.01 -0.07
CA LEU A 988 17.06 -50.81 -0.59
C LEU A 988 17.69 -51.07 -1.97
N GLY A 989 17.42 -50.19 -2.92
CA GLY A 989 18.04 -50.17 -4.25
C GLY A 989 19.03 -49.02 -4.37
N VAL A 990 20.23 -49.29 -4.89
CA VAL A 990 21.33 -48.31 -4.98
C VAL A 990 21.73 -48.07 -6.42
N ALA A 991 21.74 -46.80 -6.83
CA ALA A 991 22.29 -46.35 -8.10
C ALA A 991 23.33 -45.23 -7.89
N CYS A 992 24.09 -44.91 -8.93
CA CYS A 992 25.11 -43.86 -8.87
C CYS A 992 25.33 -43.21 -10.24
N PHE A 993 25.32 -41.87 -10.27
CA PHE A 993 25.71 -41.07 -11.42
C PHE A 993 27.25 -41.01 -11.53
N PRO A 994 27.84 -41.16 -12.72
CA PRO A 994 27.21 -41.37 -14.02
C PRO A 994 26.96 -42.85 -14.39
N HIS A 995 27.45 -43.81 -13.60
CA HIS A 995 27.51 -45.25 -13.94
C HIS A 995 26.16 -45.92 -14.26
N HIS A 996 25.06 -45.43 -13.70
CA HIS A 996 23.72 -46.06 -13.80
C HIS A 996 22.67 -45.17 -14.49
N GLY A 997 23.07 -44.00 -15.00
CA GLY A 997 22.16 -43.06 -15.63
C GLY A 997 22.79 -41.68 -15.79
N SER A 998 22.43 -40.99 -16.88
CA SER A 998 22.91 -39.64 -17.22
C SER A 998 21.92 -38.53 -16.86
N THR A 999 20.69 -38.88 -16.47
CA THR A 999 19.59 -37.97 -16.15
C THR A 999 18.89 -38.38 -14.84
N ALA A 1000 18.18 -37.45 -14.20
CA ALA A 1000 17.46 -37.71 -12.96
C ALA A 1000 16.47 -38.90 -13.08
N SER A 1001 15.70 -38.96 -14.18
CA SER A 1001 14.73 -40.03 -14.41
C SER A 1001 15.36 -41.41 -14.66
N THR A 1002 16.46 -41.48 -15.41
CA THR A 1002 17.19 -42.75 -15.63
C THR A 1002 17.82 -43.24 -14.34
N LEU A 1003 18.37 -42.34 -13.52
CA LEU A 1003 19.04 -42.67 -12.26
C LEU A 1003 18.06 -43.12 -11.15
N ILE A 1004 16.91 -42.45 -11.02
CA ILE A 1004 15.82 -42.90 -10.14
C ILE A 1004 15.33 -44.28 -10.59
N LYS A 1005 15.11 -44.48 -11.89
CA LYS A 1005 14.65 -45.78 -12.41
C LYS A 1005 15.66 -46.90 -12.13
N ALA A 1006 16.96 -46.65 -12.28
CA ALA A 1006 17.98 -47.65 -11.95
C ALA A 1006 17.98 -48.03 -10.45
N ALA A 1007 17.71 -47.07 -9.56
CA ALA A 1007 17.55 -47.35 -8.12
C ALA A 1007 16.24 -48.11 -7.82
N ASP A 1008 15.17 -47.83 -8.57
CA ASP A 1008 13.87 -48.52 -8.49
C ASP A 1008 13.96 -49.99 -8.94
N ASP A 1009 14.55 -50.23 -10.11
CA ASP A 1009 14.79 -51.57 -10.66
C ASP A 1009 15.68 -52.41 -9.70
N ALA A 1010 16.66 -51.77 -9.03
CA ALA A 1010 17.47 -52.41 -7.99
C ALA A 1010 16.69 -52.69 -6.69
N LEU A 1011 15.82 -51.78 -6.25
CA LEU A 1011 14.95 -51.97 -5.09
C LEU A 1011 13.96 -53.12 -5.31
N TYR A 1012 13.39 -53.21 -6.52
CA TYR A 1012 12.55 -54.31 -6.94
C TYR A 1012 13.28 -55.66 -6.87
N GLN A 1013 14.54 -55.71 -7.31
CA GLN A 1013 15.40 -56.89 -7.15
C GLN A 1013 15.68 -57.21 -5.67
N ALA A 1014 15.93 -56.21 -4.82
CA ALA A 1014 16.10 -56.43 -3.38
C ALA A 1014 14.87 -57.10 -2.76
N LYS A 1015 13.65 -56.65 -3.13
CA LYS A 1015 12.39 -57.28 -2.74
C LYS A 1015 12.27 -58.72 -3.28
N ALA A 1016 12.56 -58.94 -4.56
CA ALA A 1016 12.41 -60.24 -5.23
C ALA A 1016 13.37 -61.33 -4.71
N VAL A 1017 14.63 -61.00 -4.41
CA VAL A 1017 15.66 -61.97 -3.96
C VAL A 1017 15.53 -62.31 -2.46
N GLY A 1018 14.50 -61.79 -1.79
CA GLY A 1018 14.09 -62.19 -0.44
C GLY A 1018 14.07 -61.09 0.61
N ARG A 1019 13.96 -59.81 0.22
CA ARG A 1019 13.82 -58.63 1.11
C ARG A 1019 14.96 -58.45 2.12
N ASN A 1020 14.83 -57.45 3.00
CA ASN A 1020 15.79 -57.10 4.05
C ASN A 1020 17.25 -57.03 3.57
N ARG A 1021 17.51 -56.33 2.45
CA ARG A 1021 18.85 -56.22 1.85
C ARG A 1021 19.02 -54.97 1.00
N VAL A 1022 20.28 -54.65 0.74
CA VAL A 1022 20.71 -53.72 -0.31
C VAL A 1022 20.96 -54.49 -1.61
N VAL A 1023 20.52 -53.93 -2.74
CA VAL A 1023 20.95 -54.34 -4.09
C VAL A 1023 21.46 -53.13 -4.85
N VAL A 1024 22.59 -53.29 -5.53
CA VAL A 1024 23.16 -52.29 -6.43
C VAL A 1024 22.66 -52.52 -7.85
N ALA A 1025 22.28 -51.45 -8.54
CA ALA A 1025 21.85 -51.51 -9.94
C ALA A 1025 22.95 -52.12 -10.83
N PRO A 1026 22.59 -52.91 -11.86
CA PRO A 1026 23.57 -53.40 -12.82
C PRO A 1026 24.15 -52.23 -13.63
N GLY A 1027 25.47 -52.19 -13.76
CA GLY A 1027 26.18 -51.11 -14.45
C GLY A 1027 25.78 -50.97 -15.91
N CYS A 1028 25.63 -49.73 -16.37
CA CYS A 1028 25.39 -49.43 -17.78
C CYS A 1028 26.74 -49.18 -18.46
N ASP A 1029 27.15 -50.06 -19.38
CA ASP A 1029 28.41 -49.90 -20.11
C ASP A 1029 28.36 -48.60 -20.95
N PRO A 1030 29.34 -47.68 -20.83
CA PRO A 1030 29.25 -46.33 -21.38
C PRO A 1030 29.58 -46.26 -22.89
N MET A 1031 29.09 -47.22 -23.69
CA MET A 1031 29.14 -47.20 -25.16
C MET A 1031 27.86 -47.79 -25.78
N ALA A 1032 26.91 -46.90 -26.07
CA ALA A 1032 25.85 -47.07 -27.06
C ALA A 1032 25.59 -45.71 -27.75
#